data_AF-A0A5Q0TPD9-F1
#
_entry.id   AF-A0A5Q0TPD9-F1
#
_cell.length_a   1.000
_cell.length_b   1.000
_cell.length_c   1.000
_cell.angle_alpha   90.00
_cell.angle_beta   90.00
_cell.angle_gamma   90.00
#
_symmetry.space_group_name_H-M   'P 1'
#
loop_
_entity.id
_entity.type
_entity.pdbx_description
1 polymer ?
#
loop_
_entity_poly.entity_id
_entity_poly.type
_entity_poly.pdbx_seq_one_letter_code
_entity_poly.pdbx_strand_id
1 'polypeptide(L)'
;MVKEITPRWILRRLANKDMVLVSGLPFSGKTTTIRKLPINAIIIELPKEINSINELIEYKRKLSELTKSKNKKILVEGRNYVMELFLGKIKPREPSLENPHVEIKGNALTFHTQDIFDEIKNETDEGGLVKILEYSLITTPNYSTYIPKLIEEAKELHRNGKLDEILPVVTKFKEIYSRFPSGDLKGENAVLYPLISLFNSPEEMKGAWLKLTDTWKELIYYRIDSALRILPGKSKTIISNFLEKIREKEPKLRKWDNNYTPEFLEIDEYIATLLLNNKNVVLKGPIKTGKTTISREAIKNLLSRDTYSIITGREYSARDKKISASTKEIMVVDYHSDNYESLNHINSYLKNNVTKFLILTDDLVEVLDLEGAIDLSQGDNVDDSPETEEVSEREYEIVNSTRIFKYLVKNRKNIYSFNPRLSYYILRDPKITNKNINRKKLENEYKKDLSEYMYKVIFEEDPNLIKWYSPLIAIGLKYGFPIPLEISKKVLEYAQRKVEEEDILVKWFSAISDIPQNIKDYDSGGDIKTFEEKSSEIFDFLRRTIIEKSKSENLINDLLIEYSYAILQYSPILGIIGPSLSITNLNNYFKVNDKICPISYKIFENILEDISDYLKDSCKELPDQDNFLDLIVKGQVSESETKAIAIHYLPYYLEMEKYYSDIIGTIIKSNDKTCLKKALTWLPFYVIFGGRKAFTALEKFIFSKILSLKDEDLVHHYVVLSLMTEYRNMSHISEISKLSPMSRLYTLLLLPFEEGNSPTEIFANAISLDIITERALERKSFNDFLDYYAKFKRKFDAVKSIARKIDKIKGAKLASAGLMGDSVDSAIKQMEIDNDEFKMQLGILLFRTLSPEDDLKSALKEAERLSSPFYNYLISVSSQGRLPSIYIEEIFDYLQIRLANSLISGKAYEYKSVLNDFLDYSNKYFKDIWANAKIIAKLALNQDVEHTLDTRFLFMITLAALALRGKNVNEFFQAVESKGIETEDLEKLRMDQELAEVRVIYSFLKGENVDNIINFLDENGKGASFRIAHKLLKENDISRYLASLILFL
;
A
#
# COMPACT_ATOMS: atom_id res chain seq x y z
N MET A 1 -12.71 26.34 -12.75
CA MET A 1 -12.00 25.73 -13.90
C MET A 1 -10.49 25.51 -13.73
N VAL A 2 -9.80 25.94 -12.65
CA VAL A 2 -8.38 25.54 -12.40
C VAL A 2 -8.15 25.41 -10.89
N LYS A 3 -9.02 24.72 -10.14
CA LYS A 3 -9.00 24.84 -8.66
C LYS A 3 -8.38 23.68 -7.89
N GLU A 4 -8.13 22.50 -8.46
CA GLU A 4 -7.48 21.43 -7.66
C GLU A 4 -6.77 20.32 -8.47
N ILE A 5 -5.94 20.68 -9.46
CA ILE A 5 -5.34 19.70 -10.40
C ILE A 5 -3.89 19.31 -10.02
N THR A 6 -3.25 20.01 -9.08
CA THR A 6 -1.88 19.67 -8.63
C THR A 6 -1.90 19.06 -7.23
N PRO A 7 -1.39 17.82 -7.03
CA PRO A 7 -1.25 17.22 -5.70
C PRO A 7 -0.54 18.18 -4.74
N ARG A 8 -1.16 18.48 -3.60
CA ARG A 8 -0.66 19.48 -2.64
C ARG A 8 0.74 19.16 -2.09
N TRP A 9 1.25 17.93 -2.20
CA TRP A 9 2.64 17.61 -1.85
C TRP A 9 3.66 18.18 -2.86
N ILE A 10 3.32 18.24 -4.16
CA ILE A 10 4.09 18.96 -5.17
C ILE A 10 4.09 20.45 -4.79
N LEU A 11 2.93 21.01 -4.43
CA LEU A 11 2.80 22.40 -3.99
C LEU A 11 3.67 22.73 -2.77
N ARG A 12 3.73 21.85 -1.76
CA ARG A 12 4.64 22.00 -0.61
C ARG A 12 6.12 21.92 -1.01
N ARG A 13 6.47 21.02 -1.94
CA ARG A 13 7.85 20.89 -2.46
C ARG A 13 8.28 22.12 -3.27
N LEU A 14 7.37 22.74 -4.02
CA LEU A 14 7.57 24.01 -4.71
C LEU A 14 7.69 25.18 -3.71
N ALA A 15 6.93 25.15 -2.60
CA ALA A 15 7.00 26.18 -1.57
C ALA A 15 8.34 26.20 -0.80
N ASN A 16 9.11 25.11 -0.76
CA ASN A 16 10.38 25.02 -0.02
C ASN A 16 11.62 25.39 -0.82
N LYS A 17 11.50 25.82 -2.08
CA LYS A 17 12.64 26.21 -2.93
C LYS A 17 12.64 27.71 -3.20
N ASP A 18 13.84 28.31 -3.18
CA ASP A 18 14.05 29.73 -3.52
C ASP A 18 13.81 30.01 -5.00
N MET A 19 14.09 29.02 -5.84
CA MET A 19 13.80 29.03 -7.27
C MET A 19 13.02 27.78 -7.66
N VAL A 20 11.89 27.99 -8.35
CA VAL A 20 10.99 26.95 -8.83
C VAL A 20 10.91 27.00 -10.34
N LEU A 21 11.18 25.86 -10.99
CA LEU A 21 11.10 25.68 -12.43
C LEU A 21 9.82 24.92 -12.77
N VAL A 22 8.89 25.51 -13.51
CA VAL A 22 7.63 24.87 -13.92
C VAL A 22 7.59 24.67 -15.44
N SER A 23 7.79 23.42 -15.87
CA SER A 23 7.92 23.03 -17.28
C SER A 23 6.75 22.16 -17.74
N GLY A 24 6.59 21.95 -19.06
CA GLY A 24 5.50 21.16 -19.67
C GLY A 24 5.17 21.58 -21.10
N LEU A 25 4.15 20.99 -21.73
CA LEU A 25 3.73 21.32 -23.10
C LEU A 25 3.10 22.73 -23.22
N PRO A 26 3.05 23.34 -24.42
CA PRO A 26 2.27 24.55 -24.67
C PRO A 26 0.82 24.40 -24.20
N PHE A 27 0.24 25.48 -23.64
CA PHE A 27 -1.17 25.56 -23.23
C PHE A 27 -1.65 24.59 -22.15
N SER A 28 -0.75 23.95 -21.42
CA SER A 28 -1.05 23.07 -20.27
C SER A 28 -1.60 23.79 -19.01
N GLY A 29 -2.06 25.05 -19.12
CA GLY A 29 -2.72 25.77 -18.01
C GLY A 29 -1.82 26.16 -16.82
N LYS A 30 -0.51 25.97 -16.92
CA LYS A 30 0.52 26.26 -15.90
C LYS A 30 0.36 27.62 -15.23
N THR A 31 0.28 28.70 -16.02
CA THR A 31 0.19 30.08 -15.55
C THR A 31 -1.02 30.31 -14.64
N THR A 32 -2.18 29.76 -15.04
CA THR A 32 -3.42 29.87 -14.27
C THR A 32 -3.37 29.09 -12.97
N THR A 33 -2.64 27.97 -12.93
CA THR A 33 -2.41 27.16 -11.73
C THR A 33 -1.40 27.83 -10.78
N ILE A 34 -0.31 28.37 -11.33
CA ILE A 34 0.75 29.05 -10.57
C ILE A 34 0.23 30.35 -9.94
N ARG A 35 -0.53 31.16 -10.66
CA ARG A 35 -1.08 32.45 -10.17
C ARG A 35 -2.10 32.28 -9.04
N LYS A 36 -2.59 31.06 -8.81
CA LYS A 36 -3.48 30.72 -7.69
C LYS A 36 -2.73 30.29 -6.43
N LEU A 37 -1.41 30.16 -6.51
CA LEU A 37 -0.60 29.83 -5.35
C LEU A 37 -0.48 31.05 -4.43
N PRO A 38 -0.68 30.90 -3.11
CA PRO A 38 -0.48 31.98 -2.14
C PRO A 38 1.02 32.18 -1.85
N ILE A 39 1.84 32.33 -2.90
CA ILE A 39 3.28 32.48 -2.80
C ILE A 39 3.63 33.89 -3.27
N ASN A 40 4.27 34.68 -2.39
CA ASN A 40 4.85 35.97 -2.74
C ASN A 40 6.13 35.74 -3.58
N ALA A 41 5.94 35.36 -4.84
CA ALA A 41 7.00 35.04 -5.80
C ALA A 41 7.00 36.00 -6.99
N ILE A 42 8.20 36.26 -7.52
CA ILE A 42 8.36 36.85 -8.85
C ILE A 42 8.15 35.75 -9.86
N ILE A 43 7.07 35.83 -10.63
CA ILE A 43 6.80 34.91 -11.74
C ILE A 43 7.50 35.45 -12.99
N ILE A 44 8.35 34.62 -13.59
CA ILE A 44 9.07 34.91 -14.82
C ILE A 44 8.59 33.92 -15.87
N GLU A 45 7.83 34.41 -16.83
CA GLU A 45 7.41 33.63 -17.99
C GLU A 45 8.52 33.67 -19.04
N LEU A 46 9.04 32.51 -19.41
CA LEU A 46 10.05 32.38 -20.46
C LEU A 46 9.41 32.65 -21.83
N PRO A 47 10.17 33.26 -22.76
CA PRO A 47 9.63 33.61 -24.07
C PRO A 47 9.22 32.37 -24.87
N LYS A 48 8.16 32.52 -25.67
CA LYS A 48 7.64 31.48 -26.56
C LYS A 48 8.54 31.26 -27.79
N GLU A 49 9.15 32.33 -28.28
CA GLU A 49 10.02 32.39 -29.45
C GLU A 49 11.31 33.11 -29.05
N ILE A 50 12.44 32.71 -29.64
CA ILE A 50 13.75 33.31 -29.39
C ILE A 50 14.40 33.59 -30.76
N ASN A 51 14.66 34.86 -31.03
CA ASN A 51 15.12 35.33 -32.34
C ASN A 51 16.63 35.10 -32.54
N SER A 52 17.41 35.03 -31.46
CA SER A 52 18.86 34.83 -31.55
C SER A 52 19.45 34.12 -30.33
N ILE A 53 20.64 33.54 -30.49
CA ILE A 53 21.42 32.98 -29.36
C ILE A 53 21.76 34.07 -28.34
N ASN A 54 22.00 35.31 -28.78
CA ASN A 54 22.28 36.43 -27.89
C ASN A 54 21.07 36.74 -26.99
N GLU A 55 19.85 36.66 -27.52
CA GLU A 55 18.62 36.82 -26.74
C GLU A 55 18.49 35.72 -25.67
N LEU A 56 18.77 34.45 -26.02
CA LEU A 56 18.80 33.34 -25.06
C LEU A 56 19.83 33.59 -23.93
N ILE A 57 21.03 34.05 -24.28
CA ILE A 57 22.11 34.36 -23.33
C ILE A 57 21.70 35.54 -22.42
N GLU A 58 21.07 36.57 -22.96
CA GLU A 58 20.60 37.72 -22.20
C GLU A 58 19.54 37.32 -21.16
N TYR A 59 18.58 36.46 -21.54
CA TYR A 59 17.60 35.93 -20.60
C TYR A 59 18.23 35.03 -19.54
N LYS A 60 19.22 34.19 -19.88
CA LYS A 60 20.00 33.42 -18.90
C LYS A 60 20.69 34.34 -17.89
N ARG A 61 21.30 35.43 -18.37
CA ARG A 61 21.95 36.44 -17.53
C ARG A 61 20.94 37.13 -16.60
N LYS A 62 19.81 37.60 -17.14
CA LYS A 62 18.72 38.23 -16.34
C LYS A 62 18.21 37.29 -15.24
N LEU A 63 17.98 36.02 -15.56
CA LEU A 63 17.57 35.01 -14.57
C LEU A 63 18.63 34.79 -13.48
N SER A 64 19.90 34.70 -13.87
CA SER A 64 21.03 34.54 -12.93
C SER A 64 21.27 35.77 -12.03
N GLU A 65 20.89 36.96 -12.49
CA GLU A 65 20.96 38.20 -11.71
C GLU A 65 19.78 38.27 -10.73
N LEU A 66 18.59 37.87 -11.15
CA LEU A 66 17.39 37.84 -10.31
C LEU A 66 17.56 36.84 -9.16
N THR A 67 18.14 35.65 -9.39
CA THR A 67 18.40 34.63 -8.36
C THR A 67 19.42 35.06 -7.29
N LYS A 68 20.19 36.13 -7.52
CA LYS A 68 21.09 36.71 -6.50
C LYS A 68 20.36 37.61 -5.50
N SER A 69 19.12 38.00 -5.78
CA SER A 69 18.31 38.83 -4.88
C SER A 69 17.66 37.97 -3.78
N LYS A 70 18.23 37.99 -2.57
CA LYS A 70 17.90 37.06 -1.46
C LYS A 70 16.53 37.24 -0.78
N ASN A 71 15.65 38.10 -1.28
CA ASN A 71 14.42 38.50 -0.55
C ASN A 71 13.09 38.08 -1.18
N LYS A 72 13.07 37.41 -2.35
CA LYS A 72 11.83 36.94 -2.99
C LYS A 72 12.03 35.59 -3.67
N LYS A 73 11.04 34.71 -3.57
CA LYS A 73 11.02 33.45 -4.33
C LYS A 73 10.86 33.75 -5.81
N ILE A 74 11.56 33.01 -6.66
CA ILE A 74 11.47 33.18 -8.11
C ILE A 74 10.86 31.93 -8.70
N LEU A 75 9.80 32.10 -9.46
CA LEU A 75 9.18 31.02 -10.20
C LEU A 75 9.38 31.28 -11.68
N VAL A 76 10.13 30.41 -12.34
CA VAL A 76 10.37 30.46 -13.78
C VAL A 76 9.43 29.46 -14.45
N GLU A 77 8.51 29.98 -15.23
CA GLU A 77 7.57 29.20 -16.01
C GLU A 77 8.03 29.16 -17.46
N GLY A 78 8.01 27.97 -18.08
CA GLY A 78 8.31 27.88 -19.50
C GLY A 78 7.77 26.61 -20.12
N ARG A 79 7.82 26.58 -21.46
CA ARG A 79 7.67 25.32 -22.19
C ARG A 79 8.88 24.43 -21.89
N ASN A 80 8.69 23.13 -21.88
CA ASN A 80 9.71 22.19 -21.41
C ASN A 80 11.06 22.36 -22.12
N TYR A 81 11.05 22.29 -23.45
CA TYR A 81 12.24 22.46 -24.28
C TYR A 81 12.92 23.83 -24.10
N VAL A 82 12.12 24.89 -23.99
CA VAL A 82 12.62 26.25 -23.76
C VAL A 82 13.38 26.29 -22.43
N MET A 83 12.84 25.66 -21.40
CA MET A 83 13.48 25.58 -20.09
C MET A 83 14.79 24.79 -20.12
N GLU A 84 14.85 23.68 -20.85
CA GLU A 84 16.07 22.88 -21.00
C GLU A 84 17.17 23.65 -21.74
N LEU A 85 16.81 24.45 -22.75
CA LEU A 85 17.72 25.41 -23.39
C LEU A 85 18.23 26.45 -22.39
N PHE A 86 17.35 27.00 -21.56
CA PHE A 86 17.70 27.97 -20.52
C PHE A 86 18.67 27.39 -19.49
N LEU A 87 18.41 26.18 -19.01
CA LEU A 87 19.27 25.46 -18.06
C LEU A 87 20.59 24.98 -18.69
N GLY A 88 20.74 25.08 -20.01
CA GLY A 88 21.92 24.57 -20.72
C GLY A 88 21.99 23.05 -20.78
N LYS A 89 20.90 22.35 -20.45
CA LYS A 89 20.75 20.90 -20.62
C LYS A 89 20.76 20.52 -22.10
N ILE A 90 20.24 21.42 -22.94
CA ILE A 90 20.25 21.28 -24.40
C ILE A 90 20.89 22.54 -25.01
N LYS A 91 21.67 22.35 -26.08
CA LYS A 91 22.26 23.44 -26.86
C LYS A 91 21.57 23.51 -28.23
N PRO A 92 21.26 24.73 -28.73
CA PRO A 92 20.81 24.90 -30.10
C PRO A 92 21.87 24.39 -31.08
N ARG A 93 21.46 23.68 -32.12
CA ARG A 93 22.33 23.22 -33.21
C ARG A 93 21.70 23.49 -34.57
N GLU A 94 22.44 23.22 -35.64
CA GLU A 94 21.83 23.18 -36.97
C GLU A 94 20.73 22.11 -37.03
N PRO A 95 19.60 22.39 -37.70
CA PRO A 95 18.53 21.40 -37.81
C PRO A 95 19.06 20.12 -38.46
N SER A 96 18.90 19.00 -37.78
CA SER A 96 19.33 17.68 -38.26
C SER A 96 18.43 16.59 -37.73
N LEU A 97 18.05 15.66 -38.61
CA LEU A 97 17.37 14.42 -38.26
C LEU A 97 18.35 13.29 -37.88
N GLU A 98 19.65 13.57 -37.84
CA GLU A 98 20.62 12.69 -37.19
C GLU A 98 20.41 12.78 -35.66
N ASN A 99 19.80 11.73 -35.12
CA ASN A 99 19.47 11.58 -33.69
C ASN A 99 18.60 12.73 -33.16
N PRO A 100 17.30 12.79 -33.55
CA PRO A 100 16.37 13.79 -33.03
C PRO A 100 16.14 13.59 -31.53
N HIS A 101 15.86 14.69 -30.83
CA HIS A 101 15.50 14.65 -29.42
C HIS A 101 14.03 14.28 -29.23
N VAL A 102 13.75 12.97 -29.22
CA VAL A 102 12.38 12.46 -29.19
C VAL A 102 11.77 12.54 -27.79
N GLU A 103 12.58 12.39 -26.74
CA GLU A 103 12.15 12.43 -25.34
C GLU A 103 11.68 13.82 -24.91
N ILE A 104 10.49 13.90 -24.31
CA ILE A 104 9.98 15.12 -23.66
C ILE A 104 9.93 14.84 -22.15
N LYS A 105 10.95 15.27 -21.39
CA LYS A 105 11.07 15.00 -19.94
C LYS A 105 10.45 16.11 -19.10
N GLY A 106 9.39 15.90 -18.32
CA GLY A 106 8.84 16.98 -17.50
C GLY A 106 8.00 16.48 -16.34
N ASN A 107 8.29 17.01 -15.14
CA ASN A 107 7.45 16.88 -13.96
C ASN A 107 6.51 18.09 -13.86
N ALA A 108 5.23 17.82 -13.56
CA ALA A 108 4.13 18.73 -13.22
C ALA A 108 3.16 19.09 -14.36
N LEU A 109 1.92 18.61 -14.21
CA LEU A 109 0.69 18.92 -14.98
C LEU A 109 0.45 18.06 -16.24
N THR A 110 0.43 16.73 -16.08
CA THR A 110 -0.35 15.86 -16.97
C THR A 110 -1.81 15.89 -16.52
N PHE A 111 -2.74 16.16 -17.43
CA PHE A 111 -4.17 16.07 -17.16
C PHE A 111 -4.61 14.66 -17.50
N HIS A 112 -5.21 13.95 -16.54
CA HIS A 112 -5.72 12.60 -16.78
C HIS A 112 -7.10 12.64 -17.44
N THR A 113 -7.44 11.61 -18.22
CA THR A 113 -8.73 11.50 -18.94
C THR A 113 -9.93 11.81 -18.05
N GLN A 114 -9.92 11.39 -16.79
CA GLN A 114 -11.08 11.50 -15.91
C GLN A 114 -11.38 12.94 -15.46
N ASP A 115 -10.37 13.74 -15.13
CA ASP A 115 -10.56 15.13 -14.69
C ASP A 115 -11.26 15.95 -15.78
N ILE A 116 -10.95 15.61 -17.03
CA ILE A 116 -11.50 16.22 -18.23
C ILE A 116 -12.86 15.59 -18.59
N PHE A 117 -13.00 14.26 -18.49
CA PHE A 117 -14.24 13.56 -18.76
C PHE A 117 -15.38 14.04 -17.85
N ASP A 118 -15.14 14.18 -16.55
CA ASP A 118 -16.16 14.63 -15.60
C ASP A 118 -16.61 16.07 -15.84
N GLU A 119 -15.74 16.90 -16.42
CA GLU A 119 -16.07 18.27 -16.83
C GLU A 119 -16.95 18.29 -18.08
N ILE A 120 -16.69 17.41 -19.06
CA ILE A 120 -17.31 17.50 -20.39
C ILE A 120 -18.57 16.65 -20.52
N LYS A 121 -18.68 15.53 -19.78
CA LYS A 121 -19.75 14.53 -19.98
C LYS A 121 -21.18 15.06 -19.84
N ASN A 122 -21.38 16.18 -19.12
CA ASN A 122 -22.69 16.81 -18.95
C ASN A 122 -22.99 17.90 -20.00
N GLU A 123 -22.01 18.26 -20.82
CA GLU A 123 -22.08 19.37 -21.80
C GLU A 123 -22.31 18.88 -23.24
N THR A 124 -22.19 17.57 -23.51
CA THR A 124 -22.24 16.97 -24.84
C THR A 124 -22.75 15.53 -24.76
N ASP A 125 -23.22 14.98 -25.89
CA ASP A 125 -23.58 13.57 -26.00
C ASP A 125 -22.33 12.68 -26.05
N GLU A 126 -22.49 11.37 -25.87
CA GLU A 126 -21.37 10.41 -25.81
C GLU A 126 -20.49 10.45 -27.08
N GLY A 127 -21.11 10.67 -28.25
CA GLY A 127 -20.39 10.84 -29.51
C GLY A 127 -19.58 12.14 -29.60
N GLY A 128 -20.11 13.25 -29.09
CA GLY A 128 -19.37 14.52 -29.01
C GLY A 128 -18.23 14.49 -27.98
N LEU A 129 -18.42 13.76 -26.87
CA LEU A 129 -17.41 13.59 -25.82
C LEU A 129 -16.14 12.93 -26.34
N VAL A 130 -16.25 11.79 -27.03
CA VAL A 130 -15.08 11.08 -27.61
C VAL A 130 -14.31 11.98 -28.57
N LYS A 131 -15.03 12.71 -29.43
CA LYS A 131 -14.44 13.62 -30.42
C LYS A 131 -13.65 14.75 -29.76
N ILE A 132 -14.17 15.31 -28.66
CA ILE A 132 -13.52 16.38 -27.91
C ILE A 132 -12.25 15.86 -27.20
N LEU A 133 -12.34 14.69 -26.56
CA LEU A 133 -11.20 14.06 -25.92
C LEU A 133 -10.11 13.71 -26.93
N GLU A 134 -10.48 13.12 -28.07
CA GLU A 134 -9.56 12.78 -29.14
C GLU A 134 -8.89 14.04 -29.70
N TYR A 135 -9.62 15.12 -29.95
CA TYR A 135 -9.02 16.37 -30.42
C TYR A 135 -7.99 16.96 -29.44
N SER A 136 -8.09 16.67 -28.15
CA SER A 136 -7.30 17.33 -27.11
C SER A 136 -6.19 16.48 -26.49
N LEU A 137 -6.17 15.19 -26.80
CA LEU A 137 -5.18 14.23 -26.34
C LEU A 137 -3.86 14.32 -27.13
N ILE A 138 -2.74 14.44 -26.40
CA ILE A 138 -1.39 14.32 -26.94
C ILE A 138 -0.72 13.11 -26.30
N THR A 139 -0.23 12.20 -27.13
CA THR A 139 0.48 11.01 -26.69
C THR A 139 1.88 10.95 -27.27
N THR A 140 2.82 10.64 -26.39
CA THR A 140 4.24 10.45 -26.68
C THR A 140 4.61 9.00 -26.34
N PRO A 141 5.79 8.50 -26.75
CA PRO A 141 6.24 7.16 -26.35
C PRO A 141 6.27 6.93 -24.83
N ASN A 142 6.37 7.99 -24.03
CA ASN A 142 6.62 7.87 -22.59
C ASN A 142 5.39 8.24 -21.73
N TYR A 143 4.40 8.96 -22.28
CA TYR A 143 3.18 9.36 -21.56
C TYR A 143 2.11 9.93 -22.51
N SER A 144 0.87 9.97 -22.02
CA SER A 144 -0.29 10.65 -22.62
C SER A 144 -0.74 11.82 -21.74
N THR A 145 -1.29 12.89 -22.33
CA THR A 145 -1.89 14.02 -21.59
C THR A 145 -2.91 14.79 -22.43
N TYR A 146 -3.90 15.40 -21.78
CA TYR A 146 -4.80 16.36 -22.42
C TYR A 146 -4.28 17.81 -22.31
N ILE A 147 -4.62 18.64 -23.30
CA ILE A 147 -4.32 20.08 -23.28
C ILE A 147 -5.62 20.88 -23.04
N PRO A 148 -5.76 21.60 -21.91
CA PRO A 148 -6.97 22.37 -21.57
C PRO A 148 -7.45 23.32 -22.67
N LYS A 149 -6.55 24.00 -23.36
CA LYS A 149 -6.93 24.90 -24.45
C LYS A 149 -7.54 24.16 -25.64
N LEU A 150 -7.05 22.95 -25.95
CA LEU A 150 -7.61 22.13 -27.02
C LEU A 150 -8.99 21.58 -26.65
N ILE A 151 -9.27 21.36 -25.37
CA ILE A 151 -10.60 20.94 -24.90
C ILE A 151 -11.64 22.04 -25.19
N GLU A 152 -11.36 23.27 -24.77
CA GLU A 152 -12.27 24.39 -25.01
C GLU A 152 -12.45 24.69 -26.50
N GLU A 153 -11.36 24.61 -27.27
CA GLU A 153 -11.39 24.74 -28.72
C GLU A 153 -12.22 23.63 -29.39
N ALA A 154 -12.09 22.39 -28.95
CA ALA A 154 -12.88 21.27 -29.44
C ALA A 154 -14.37 21.42 -29.11
N LYS A 155 -14.72 21.90 -27.91
CA LYS A 155 -16.11 22.22 -27.54
C LYS A 155 -16.71 23.25 -28.50
N GLU A 156 -15.96 24.30 -28.83
CA GLU A 156 -16.40 25.33 -29.77
C GLU A 156 -16.56 24.77 -31.19
N LEU A 157 -15.58 23.99 -31.66
CA LEU A 157 -15.64 23.34 -32.97
C LEU A 157 -16.81 22.34 -33.08
N HIS A 158 -17.11 21.63 -31.98
CA HIS A 158 -18.25 20.72 -31.90
C HIS A 158 -19.57 21.48 -32.00
N ARG A 159 -19.75 22.56 -31.22
CA ARG A 159 -20.95 23.43 -31.29
C ARG A 159 -21.16 24.02 -32.68
N ASN A 160 -20.07 24.30 -33.40
CA ASN A 160 -20.10 24.85 -34.76
C ASN A 160 -20.20 23.78 -35.87
N GLY A 161 -20.28 22.49 -35.54
CA GLY A 161 -20.38 21.40 -36.51
C GLY A 161 -19.12 21.18 -37.36
N LYS A 162 -17.96 21.72 -36.94
CA LYS A 162 -16.69 21.65 -37.70
C LYS A 162 -15.70 20.61 -37.15
N LEU A 163 -15.96 20.05 -35.97
CA LEU A 163 -15.04 19.12 -35.32
C LEU A 163 -14.76 17.85 -36.17
N ASP A 164 -15.78 17.35 -36.88
CA ASP A 164 -15.65 16.16 -37.72
C ASP A 164 -14.78 16.38 -38.96
N GLU A 165 -14.73 17.61 -39.47
CA GLU A 165 -13.88 17.97 -40.61
C GLU A 165 -12.41 18.05 -40.22
N ILE A 166 -12.12 18.58 -39.02
CA ILE A 166 -10.75 18.85 -38.56
C ILE A 166 -10.09 17.66 -37.86
N LEU A 167 -10.88 16.75 -37.26
CA LEU A 167 -10.35 15.58 -36.54
C LEU A 167 -9.38 14.72 -37.38
N PRO A 168 -9.72 14.30 -38.62
CA PRO A 168 -8.78 13.54 -39.46
C PRO A 168 -7.44 14.24 -39.68
N VAL A 169 -7.47 15.57 -39.81
CA VAL A 169 -6.28 16.40 -40.01
C VAL A 169 -5.43 16.38 -38.73
N VAL A 170 -6.05 16.64 -37.58
CA VAL A 170 -5.39 16.67 -36.27
C VAL A 170 -4.78 15.31 -35.93
N THR A 171 -5.52 14.22 -36.08
CA THR A 171 -5.01 12.85 -35.83
C THR A 171 -3.77 12.56 -36.66
N LYS A 172 -3.69 13.05 -37.91
CA LYS A 172 -2.49 12.88 -38.74
C LYS A 172 -1.30 13.67 -38.21
N PHE A 173 -1.49 14.93 -37.78
CA PHE A 173 -0.41 15.75 -37.20
C PHE A 173 0.03 15.30 -35.80
N LYS A 174 -0.80 14.58 -35.04
CA LYS A 174 -0.40 13.97 -33.76
C LYS A 174 0.78 13.00 -33.92
N GLU A 175 0.96 12.39 -35.09
CA GLU A 175 2.07 11.47 -35.36
C GLU A 175 3.44 12.11 -35.11
N ILE A 176 3.58 13.44 -35.19
CA ILE A 176 4.84 14.14 -34.88
C ILE A 176 5.21 14.02 -33.38
N TYR A 177 4.20 13.86 -32.51
CA TYR A 177 4.39 13.59 -31.09
C TYR A 177 4.59 12.10 -30.82
N SER A 178 3.82 11.23 -31.48
CA SER A 178 3.90 9.78 -31.31
C SER A 178 5.18 9.19 -31.89
N ARG A 179 5.63 9.61 -33.08
CA ARG A 179 6.77 9.09 -33.83
C ARG A 179 7.46 10.17 -34.67
N PHE A 180 8.55 10.73 -34.15
CA PHE A 180 9.33 11.73 -34.88
C PHE A 180 10.32 11.05 -35.86
N PRO A 181 10.44 11.50 -37.12
CA PRO A 181 11.32 10.84 -38.09
C PRO A 181 12.81 11.00 -37.74
N SER A 182 13.63 10.05 -38.17
CA SER A 182 15.10 10.08 -38.12
C SER A 182 15.68 9.79 -39.49
N GLY A 183 16.80 10.41 -39.84
CA GLY A 183 17.46 10.20 -41.15
C GLY A 183 18.60 11.18 -41.40
N ASP A 184 19.28 11.02 -42.54
CA ASP A 184 20.43 11.85 -42.93
C ASP A 184 19.97 13.13 -43.68
N LEU A 185 19.14 13.94 -43.03
CA LEU A 185 18.69 15.23 -43.55
C LEU A 185 19.12 16.35 -42.60
N LYS A 186 19.64 17.43 -43.18
CA LYS A 186 20.13 18.63 -42.47
C LYS A 186 19.51 19.91 -43.04
N GLY A 187 19.65 21.01 -42.30
CA GLY A 187 19.18 22.34 -42.72
C GLY A 187 17.66 22.45 -42.79
N GLU A 188 17.13 23.31 -43.66
CA GLU A 188 15.68 23.53 -43.77
C GLU A 188 14.91 22.25 -44.12
N ASN A 189 15.50 21.34 -44.90
CA ASN A 189 14.88 20.05 -45.24
C ASN A 189 14.60 19.19 -44.00
N ALA A 190 15.47 19.24 -42.98
CA ALA A 190 15.25 18.53 -41.72
C ALA A 190 14.05 19.09 -40.93
N VAL A 191 13.73 20.38 -41.10
CA VAL A 191 12.59 21.07 -40.47
C VAL A 191 11.28 20.74 -41.19
N LEU A 192 11.32 20.65 -42.51
CA LEU A 192 10.13 20.42 -43.34
C LEU A 192 9.74 18.94 -43.42
N TYR A 193 10.72 18.04 -43.40
CA TYR A 193 10.51 16.60 -43.59
C TYR A 193 9.48 15.98 -42.64
N PRO A 194 9.46 16.28 -41.32
CA PRO A 194 8.45 15.74 -40.41
C PRO A 194 6.99 16.05 -40.78
N LEU A 195 6.74 17.13 -41.53
CA LEU A 195 5.41 17.49 -42.00
C LEU A 195 5.13 16.85 -43.36
N ILE A 196 6.09 16.93 -44.28
CA ILE A 196 5.94 16.42 -45.64
C ILE A 196 5.76 14.90 -45.62
N SER A 197 6.46 14.19 -44.74
CA SER A 197 6.41 12.73 -44.63
C SER A 197 5.06 12.18 -44.17
N LEU A 198 4.17 13.02 -43.63
CA LEU A 198 2.84 12.60 -43.19
C LEU A 198 1.84 12.48 -44.35
N PHE A 199 2.14 13.08 -45.51
CA PHE A 199 1.23 13.19 -46.64
C PHE A 199 1.89 12.68 -47.92
N ASN A 200 1.08 12.36 -48.93
CA ASN A 200 1.59 11.86 -50.21
C ASN A 200 2.30 12.96 -51.03
N SER A 201 1.99 14.23 -50.76
CA SER A 201 2.66 15.36 -51.39
C SER A 201 2.66 16.62 -50.51
N PRO A 202 3.60 17.55 -50.72
CA PRO A 202 3.63 18.84 -50.01
C PRO A 202 2.34 19.66 -50.17
N GLU A 203 1.68 19.58 -51.32
CA GLU A 203 0.43 20.30 -51.59
C GLU A 203 -0.73 19.78 -50.73
N GLU A 204 -0.82 18.45 -50.53
CA GLU A 204 -1.79 17.83 -49.61
C GLU A 204 -1.49 18.23 -48.16
N MET A 205 -0.21 18.27 -47.79
CA MET A 205 0.23 18.78 -46.49
C MET A 205 -0.22 20.25 -46.29
N LYS A 206 -0.10 21.12 -47.30
CA LYS A 206 -0.58 22.51 -47.22
C LYS A 206 -2.10 22.58 -47.05
N GLY A 207 -2.87 21.80 -47.80
CA GLY A 207 -4.34 21.76 -47.63
C GLY A 207 -4.73 21.34 -46.22
N ALA A 208 -4.09 20.31 -45.68
CA ALA A 208 -4.27 19.89 -44.29
C ALA A 208 -3.84 20.98 -43.28
N TRP A 209 -2.69 21.62 -43.51
CA TRP A 209 -2.15 22.66 -42.65
C TRP A 209 -3.08 23.87 -42.51
N LEU A 210 -3.75 24.27 -43.60
CA LEU A 210 -4.66 25.42 -43.61
C LEU A 210 -5.92 25.17 -42.77
N LYS A 211 -6.34 23.91 -42.62
CA LYS A 211 -7.49 23.53 -41.78
C LYS A 211 -7.18 23.51 -40.28
N LEU A 212 -5.91 23.46 -39.89
CA LEU A 212 -5.51 23.48 -38.48
C LEU A 212 -5.79 24.83 -37.82
N THR A 213 -6.18 24.78 -36.55
CA THR A 213 -6.23 25.95 -35.69
C THR A 213 -4.82 26.47 -35.34
N ASP A 214 -4.74 27.73 -34.95
CA ASP A 214 -3.46 28.32 -34.54
C ASP A 214 -2.86 27.64 -33.30
N THR A 215 -3.72 27.09 -32.42
CA THR A 215 -3.29 26.30 -31.25
C THR A 215 -2.53 25.05 -31.68
N TRP A 216 -3.06 24.30 -32.65
CA TRP A 216 -2.39 23.11 -33.19
C TRP A 216 -1.10 23.45 -33.95
N LYS A 217 -1.10 24.53 -34.74
CA LYS A 217 0.12 25.01 -35.42
C LYS A 217 1.23 25.34 -34.42
N GLU A 218 0.91 26.04 -33.32
CA GLU A 218 1.87 26.36 -32.25
C GLU A 218 2.45 25.10 -31.57
N LEU A 219 1.62 24.07 -31.34
CA LEU A 219 2.07 22.78 -30.80
C LEU A 219 3.05 22.09 -31.76
N ILE A 220 2.71 22.02 -33.05
CA ILE A 220 3.56 21.40 -34.07
C ILE A 220 4.91 22.12 -34.18
N TYR A 221 4.91 23.46 -34.24
CA TYR A 221 6.16 24.24 -34.24
C TYR A 221 7.02 23.94 -33.02
N TYR A 222 6.41 23.94 -31.83
CA TYR A 222 7.10 23.58 -30.60
C TYR A 222 7.72 22.19 -30.65
N ARG A 223 7.00 21.20 -31.18
CA ARG A 223 7.49 19.82 -31.28
C ARG A 223 8.69 19.72 -32.22
N ILE A 224 8.63 20.35 -33.39
CA ILE A 224 9.73 20.36 -34.36
C ILE A 224 10.95 21.07 -33.79
N ASP A 225 10.76 22.25 -33.18
CA ASP A 225 11.85 23.00 -32.55
C ASP A 225 12.54 22.15 -31.47
N SER A 226 11.74 21.52 -30.61
CA SER A 226 12.20 20.65 -29.53
C SER A 226 12.97 19.44 -30.04
N ALA A 227 12.46 18.75 -31.05
CA ALA A 227 13.07 17.54 -31.58
C ALA A 227 14.38 17.81 -32.31
N LEU A 228 14.45 18.89 -33.09
CA LEU A 228 15.65 19.24 -33.87
C LEU A 228 16.69 19.99 -33.04
N ARG A 229 16.34 20.38 -31.82
CA ARG A 229 17.15 21.22 -30.93
C ARG A 229 17.51 22.56 -31.58
N ILE A 230 16.53 23.23 -32.19
CA ILE A 230 16.70 24.55 -32.83
C ILE A 230 16.06 25.66 -31.98
N LEU A 231 16.38 26.93 -32.25
CA LEU A 231 15.79 28.03 -31.48
C LEU A 231 14.25 28.04 -31.59
N PRO A 232 13.53 28.21 -30.46
CA PRO A 232 12.07 28.30 -30.46
C PRO A 232 11.57 29.37 -31.44
N GLY A 233 10.64 29.00 -32.33
CA GLY A 233 10.11 29.87 -33.38
C GLY A 233 10.80 29.73 -34.74
N LYS A 234 11.95 29.04 -34.82
CA LYS A 234 12.68 28.87 -36.10
C LYS A 234 11.90 28.01 -37.09
N SER A 235 11.24 26.94 -36.63
CA SER A 235 10.37 26.11 -37.48
C SER A 235 9.23 26.92 -38.10
N LYS A 236 8.59 27.80 -37.33
CA LYS A 236 7.51 28.69 -37.81
C LYS A 236 7.95 29.52 -39.00
N THR A 237 9.12 30.16 -38.94
CA THR A 237 9.65 30.96 -40.06
C THR A 237 9.88 30.09 -41.30
N ILE A 238 10.56 28.95 -41.15
CA ILE A 238 10.91 28.07 -42.27
C ILE A 238 9.66 27.48 -42.93
N ILE A 239 8.73 26.96 -42.12
CA ILE A 239 7.49 26.36 -42.60
C ILE A 239 6.60 27.39 -43.28
N SER A 240 6.47 28.60 -42.72
CA SER A 240 5.66 29.66 -43.34
C SER A 240 6.21 30.05 -44.73
N ASN A 241 7.54 30.26 -44.83
CA ASN A 241 8.20 30.57 -46.10
C ASN A 241 8.06 29.44 -47.13
N PHE A 242 8.00 28.19 -46.68
CA PHE A 242 7.79 27.04 -47.55
C PHE A 242 6.35 26.98 -48.06
N LEU A 243 5.36 27.15 -47.17
CA LEU A 243 3.94 27.12 -47.49
C LEU A 243 3.53 28.18 -48.51
N GLU A 244 4.18 29.36 -48.51
CA GLU A 244 3.95 30.41 -49.52
C GLU A 244 4.31 29.96 -50.95
N LYS A 245 5.25 29.02 -51.09
CA LYS A 245 5.82 28.59 -52.38
C LYS A 245 5.09 27.41 -53.03
N ILE A 246 4.23 26.72 -52.27
CA ILE A 246 3.52 25.52 -52.74
C ILE A 246 2.03 25.78 -52.93
N ARG A 247 1.40 25.07 -53.86
CA ARG A 247 -0.06 25.18 -54.11
C ARG A 247 -0.84 24.36 -53.09
N GLU A 248 -2.08 24.75 -52.84
CA GLU A 248 -2.99 24.01 -51.97
C GLU A 248 -3.67 22.87 -52.73
N LYS A 249 -3.78 21.70 -52.09
CA LYS A 249 -4.54 20.56 -52.58
C LYS A 249 -5.26 19.89 -51.40
N GLU A 250 -6.51 19.51 -51.60
CA GLU A 250 -7.30 18.84 -50.56
C GLU A 250 -6.64 17.50 -50.15
N PRO A 251 -6.39 17.26 -48.84
CA PRO A 251 -5.72 16.05 -48.39
C PRO A 251 -6.65 14.83 -48.47
N LYS A 252 -6.10 13.71 -48.92
CA LYS A 252 -6.83 12.43 -48.93
C LYS A 252 -6.70 11.74 -47.57
N LEU A 253 -7.58 12.10 -46.64
CA LEU A 253 -7.63 11.51 -45.31
C LEU A 253 -8.82 10.55 -45.18
N ARG A 254 -8.64 9.48 -44.40
CA ARG A 254 -9.77 8.62 -44.00
C ARG A 254 -10.68 9.43 -43.08
N LYS A 255 -12.00 9.23 -43.23
CA LYS A 255 -12.95 9.80 -42.25
C LYS A 255 -12.65 9.23 -40.88
N TRP A 256 -12.76 10.07 -39.87
CA TRP A 256 -12.71 9.64 -38.49
C TRP A 256 -14.04 8.94 -38.18
N ASP A 257 -14.01 7.62 -37.99
CA ASP A 257 -15.17 6.76 -37.75
C ASP A 257 -14.91 5.85 -36.54
N ASN A 258 -14.47 6.47 -35.45
CA ASN A 258 -14.09 5.74 -34.26
C ASN A 258 -15.17 5.86 -33.19
N ASN A 259 -15.84 4.74 -32.91
CA ASN A 259 -16.79 4.61 -31.80
C ASN A 259 -16.06 4.08 -30.55
N TYR A 260 -15.10 4.86 -30.05
CA TYR A 260 -14.38 4.49 -28.83
C TYR A 260 -15.27 4.66 -27.60
N THR A 261 -15.03 3.82 -26.60
CA THR A 261 -15.46 4.10 -25.23
C THR A 261 -14.51 5.19 -24.69
N PRO A 262 -14.99 6.39 -24.30
CA PRO A 262 -14.15 7.50 -23.85
C PRO A 262 -13.07 7.10 -22.82
N GLU A 263 -13.38 6.12 -21.99
CA GLU A 263 -12.54 5.63 -20.89
C GLU A 263 -11.37 4.74 -21.34
N PHE A 264 -11.36 4.27 -22.59
CA PHE A 264 -10.25 3.49 -23.17
C PHE A 264 -9.30 4.33 -24.03
N LEU A 265 -9.73 5.52 -24.45
CA LEU A 265 -9.03 6.38 -25.43
C LEU A 265 -7.56 6.66 -25.08
N GLU A 266 -7.26 7.05 -23.84
CA GLU A 266 -5.88 7.38 -23.46
C GLU A 266 -4.93 6.17 -23.57
N ILE A 267 -5.44 4.96 -23.35
CA ILE A 267 -4.66 3.72 -23.34
C ILE A 267 -4.59 3.09 -24.72
N ASP A 268 -5.66 3.15 -25.51
CA ASP A 268 -5.59 2.72 -26.91
C ASP A 268 -4.59 3.58 -27.70
N GLU A 269 -4.58 4.90 -27.46
CA GLU A 269 -3.66 5.87 -28.05
C GLU A 269 -2.21 5.60 -27.63
N TYR A 270 -2.02 5.26 -26.35
CA TYR A 270 -0.71 4.91 -25.81
C TYR A 270 -0.17 3.60 -26.41
N ILE A 271 -0.99 2.54 -26.44
CA ILE A 271 -0.62 1.26 -27.05
C ILE A 271 -0.30 1.45 -28.53
N ALA A 272 -1.16 2.15 -29.28
CA ALA A 272 -0.92 2.44 -30.70
C ALA A 272 0.38 3.21 -30.90
N THR A 273 0.70 4.17 -30.02
CA THR A 273 1.96 4.92 -30.04
C THR A 273 3.17 4.04 -29.77
N LEU A 274 3.11 3.12 -28.81
CA LEU A 274 4.19 2.17 -28.55
C LEU A 274 4.45 1.27 -29.78
N LEU A 275 3.38 0.71 -30.36
CA LEU A 275 3.47 -0.16 -31.53
C LEU A 275 4.01 0.59 -32.77
N LEU A 276 3.62 1.85 -32.97
CA LEU A 276 4.17 2.72 -34.02
C LEU A 276 5.70 2.88 -33.92
N ASN A 277 6.24 2.82 -32.71
CA ASN A 277 7.67 2.89 -32.42
C ASN A 277 8.35 1.52 -32.37
N ASN A 278 7.70 0.46 -32.88
CA ASN A 278 8.20 -0.92 -32.88
C ASN A 278 8.53 -1.47 -31.48
N LYS A 279 7.84 -0.98 -30.44
CA LYS A 279 7.94 -1.54 -29.09
C LYS A 279 7.05 -2.77 -28.97
N ASN A 280 7.53 -3.78 -28.24
CA ASN A 280 6.68 -4.90 -27.85
C ASN A 280 5.77 -4.44 -26.71
N VAL A 281 4.50 -4.81 -26.75
CA VAL A 281 3.50 -4.37 -25.76
C VAL A 281 2.79 -5.58 -25.17
N VAL A 282 2.60 -5.59 -23.84
CA VAL A 282 1.74 -6.55 -23.15
C VAL A 282 0.60 -5.80 -22.48
N LEU A 283 -0.64 -6.06 -22.91
CA LEU A 283 -1.84 -5.61 -22.22
C LEU A 283 -2.28 -6.67 -21.22
N LYS A 284 -2.06 -6.42 -19.91
CA LYS A 284 -2.37 -7.37 -18.83
C LYS A 284 -3.59 -7.00 -17.99
N GLY A 285 -4.21 -8.00 -17.38
CA GLY A 285 -5.23 -7.85 -16.33
C GLY A 285 -6.27 -8.98 -16.29
N PRO A 286 -7.22 -8.95 -15.32
CA PRO A 286 -8.19 -10.03 -15.10
C PRO A 286 -9.06 -10.39 -16.32
N ILE A 287 -9.70 -11.55 -16.32
CA ILE A 287 -10.64 -11.92 -17.39
C ILE A 287 -11.77 -10.89 -17.56
N LYS A 288 -12.24 -10.73 -18.79
CA LYS A 288 -13.31 -9.79 -19.16
C LYS A 288 -13.06 -8.33 -18.75
N THR A 289 -11.82 -7.90 -18.52
CA THR A 289 -11.48 -6.49 -18.26
C THR A 289 -11.45 -5.59 -19.51
N GLY A 290 -12.19 -5.94 -20.57
CA GLY A 290 -12.24 -5.12 -21.79
C GLY A 290 -10.93 -5.09 -22.60
N LYS A 291 -9.91 -5.91 -22.26
CA LYS A 291 -8.62 -5.94 -22.97
C LYS A 291 -8.75 -6.16 -24.47
N THR A 292 -9.59 -7.10 -24.89
CA THR A 292 -9.88 -7.36 -26.32
C THR A 292 -10.58 -6.17 -27.00
N THR A 293 -11.32 -5.34 -26.27
CA THR A 293 -11.87 -4.10 -26.83
C THR A 293 -10.76 -3.07 -26.96
N ILE A 294 -9.98 -2.82 -25.90
CA ILE A 294 -8.84 -1.91 -25.92
C ILE A 294 -7.86 -2.27 -27.04
N SER A 295 -7.54 -3.56 -27.21
CA SER A 295 -6.63 -4.02 -28.26
C SER A 295 -7.16 -3.77 -29.66
N ARG A 296 -8.43 -4.10 -29.92
CA ARG A 296 -9.08 -3.83 -31.21
C ARG A 296 -9.10 -2.34 -31.53
N GLU A 297 -9.41 -1.50 -30.54
CA GLU A 297 -9.42 -0.05 -30.72
C GLU A 297 -8.00 0.51 -30.95
N ALA A 298 -7.00 0.01 -30.23
CA ALA A 298 -5.59 0.38 -30.44
C ALA A 298 -5.09 -0.03 -31.84
N ILE A 299 -5.47 -1.21 -32.34
CA ILE A 299 -5.12 -1.66 -33.69
C ILE A 299 -5.83 -0.84 -34.76
N LYS A 300 -7.12 -0.53 -34.60
CA LYS A 300 -7.83 0.39 -35.52
C LYS A 300 -7.15 1.75 -35.57
N ASN A 301 -6.79 2.28 -34.39
CA ASN A 301 -6.11 3.56 -34.25
C ASN A 301 -4.75 3.54 -34.96
N LEU A 302 -3.95 2.49 -34.74
CA LEU A 302 -2.68 2.26 -35.44
C LEU A 302 -2.83 2.22 -36.97
N LEU A 303 -3.79 1.45 -37.49
CA LEU A 303 -4.05 1.29 -38.93
C LEU A 303 -4.64 2.54 -39.60
N SER A 304 -5.13 3.51 -38.80
CA SER A 304 -5.55 4.82 -39.30
C SER A 304 -4.37 5.76 -39.59
N ARG A 305 -3.22 5.51 -38.95
CA ARG A 305 -2.01 6.36 -39.01
C ARG A 305 -1.03 5.88 -40.07
N ASP A 306 -0.81 4.58 -40.18
CA ASP A 306 0.23 4.00 -41.04
C ASP A 306 -0.18 2.63 -41.59
N THR A 307 0.54 2.15 -42.60
CA THR A 307 0.34 0.83 -43.21
C THR A 307 1.16 -0.23 -42.48
N TYR A 308 0.48 -1.01 -41.63
CA TYR A 308 1.01 -2.21 -40.98
C TYR A 308 0.27 -3.46 -41.47
N SER A 309 0.99 -4.58 -41.52
CA SER A 309 0.37 -5.90 -41.66
C SER A 309 0.15 -6.48 -40.26
N ILE A 310 -1.11 -6.71 -39.90
CA ILE A 310 -1.47 -7.38 -38.64
C ILE A 310 -1.56 -8.87 -38.92
N ILE A 311 -0.80 -9.65 -38.17
CA ILE A 311 -0.81 -11.11 -38.26
C ILE A 311 -1.11 -11.69 -36.88
N THR A 312 -1.85 -12.80 -36.87
CA THR A 312 -2.05 -13.60 -35.66
C THR A 312 -0.85 -14.53 -35.43
N GLY A 313 -0.69 -15.04 -34.21
CA GLY A 313 0.33 -16.06 -33.92
C GLY A 313 0.21 -17.30 -34.82
N ARG A 314 -1.02 -17.72 -35.13
CA ARG A 314 -1.32 -18.87 -36.01
C ARG A 314 -0.88 -18.64 -37.46
N GLU A 315 -1.22 -17.48 -38.02
CA GLU A 315 -0.84 -17.12 -39.39
C GLU A 315 0.68 -17.04 -39.55
N TYR A 316 1.39 -16.67 -38.49
CA TYR A 316 2.86 -16.69 -38.50
C TYR A 316 3.42 -18.11 -38.49
N SER A 317 2.90 -19.01 -37.64
CA SER A 317 3.31 -20.41 -37.60
C SER A 317 3.16 -21.14 -38.94
N ALA A 318 2.15 -20.78 -39.72
CA ALA A 318 1.83 -21.42 -41.00
C ALA A 318 2.66 -20.90 -42.20
N ARG A 319 3.50 -19.86 -42.02
CA ARG A 319 4.26 -19.24 -43.12
C ARG A 319 5.67 -19.82 -43.23
N ASP A 320 6.05 -20.23 -44.44
CA ASP A 320 7.44 -20.49 -44.80
C ASP A 320 8.26 -19.18 -44.78
N LYS A 321 9.41 -19.19 -44.09
CA LYS A 321 10.28 -18.05 -43.75
C LYS A 321 10.84 -17.27 -44.96
N LYS A 322 10.00 -16.52 -45.67
CA LYS A 322 10.41 -15.47 -46.62
C LYS A 322 9.63 -14.18 -46.35
N ILE A 323 10.10 -13.42 -45.38
CA ILE A 323 9.59 -12.09 -45.09
C ILE A 323 10.32 -11.10 -46.02
N SER A 324 9.57 -10.30 -46.79
CA SER A 324 10.16 -9.19 -47.54
C SER A 324 10.46 -8.04 -46.57
N ALA A 325 11.61 -7.41 -46.73
CA ALA A 325 12.09 -6.33 -45.85
C ALA A 325 11.25 -5.03 -45.91
N SER A 326 10.18 -4.98 -46.71
CA SER A 326 9.44 -3.75 -47.02
C SER A 326 8.12 -3.56 -46.26
N THR A 327 7.66 -4.55 -45.48
CA THR A 327 6.37 -4.47 -44.74
C THR A 327 6.62 -4.61 -43.24
N LYS A 328 6.21 -3.63 -42.44
CA LYS A 328 6.25 -3.72 -40.96
C LYS A 328 5.09 -4.60 -40.50
N GLU A 329 5.41 -5.77 -39.96
CA GLU A 329 4.42 -6.70 -39.40
C GLU A 329 4.31 -6.54 -37.88
N ILE A 330 3.09 -6.60 -37.36
CA ILE A 330 2.83 -6.71 -35.91
C ILE A 330 2.09 -8.01 -35.66
N MET A 331 2.69 -8.83 -34.79
CA MET A 331 2.08 -10.06 -34.31
C MET A 331 1.19 -9.75 -33.12
N VAL A 332 -0.12 -9.95 -33.27
CA VAL A 332 -1.08 -9.86 -32.17
C VAL A 332 -1.35 -11.26 -31.65
N VAL A 333 -1.23 -11.44 -30.35
CA VAL A 333 -1.59 -12.67 -29.65
C VAL A 333 -2.63 -12.28 -28.61
N ASP A 334 -3.91 -12.50 -28.92
CA ASP A 334 -5.00 -12.26 -27.97
C ASP A 334 -5.51 -13.57 -27.42
N TYR A 335 -5.13 -13.85 -26.19
CA TYR A 335 -5.45 -15.11 -25.53
C TYR A 335 -6.94 -15.23 -25.13
N HIS A 336 -7.75 -14.17 -25.31
CA HIS A 336 -9.22 -14.24 -25.20
C HIS A 336 -9.90 -14.67 -26.51
N SER A 337 -9.21 -14.60 -27.66
CA SER A 337 -9.77 -14.92 -28.98
C SER A 337 -9.03 -16.01 -29.74
N ASP A 338 -7.76 -16.25 -29.42
CA ASP A 338 -6.92 -17.32 -29.98
C ASP A 338 -6.95 -18.54 -29.07
N ASN A 339 -6.79 -19.71 -29.67
CA ASN A 339 -6.91 -20.99 -28.98
C ASN A 339 -5.51 -21.60 -28.64
N TYR A 340 -5.47 -22.55 -27.71
CA TYR A 340 -4.34 -22.96 -26.86
C TYR A 340 -3.04 -23.37 -27.58
N GLU A 341 -3.06 -23.87 -28.82
CA GLU A 341 -1.87 -24.12 -29.66
C GLU A 341 -0.89 -22.93 -29.64
N SER A 342 -1.43 -21.72 -29.54
CA SER A 342 -0.66 -20.47 -29.49
C SER A 342 0.18 -20.31 -28.20
N LEU A 343 -0.20 -20.93 -27.07
CA LEU A 343 0.57 -20.91 -25.82
C LEU A 343 1.73 -21.92 -25.82
N ASN A 344 1.52 -23.14 -26.30
CA ASN A 344 2.60 -24.11 -26.42
C ASN A 344 3.71 -23.60 -27.35
N HIS A 345 3.35 -22.78 -28.34
CA HIS A 345 4.30 -22.12 -29.24
C HIS A 345 4.73 -20.72 -28.80
N ILE A 346 4.22 -20.17 -27.68
CA ILE A 346 4.49 -18.79 -27.31
C ILE A 346 5.97 -18.53 -27.06
N ASN A 347 6.69 -19.47 -26.44
CA ASN A 347 8.14 -19.37 -26.27
C ASN A 347 8.87 -19.29 -27.63
N SER A 348 8.35 -19.96 -28.66
CA SER A 348 8.86 -19.83 -30.02
C SER A 348 8.51 -18.48 -30.65
N TYR A 349 7.34 -17.92 -30.34
CA TYR A 349 6.92 -16.59 -30.78
C TYR A 349 7.75 -15.48 -30.13
N LEU A 350 8.00 -15.58 -28.83
CA LEU A 350 8.77 -14.62 -28.03
C LEU A 350 10.20 -14.45 -28.60
N LYS A 351 10.82 -15.53 -29.08
CA LYS A 351 12.17 -15.55 -29.68
C LYS A 351 12.28 -14.87 -31.05
N ASN A 352 11.18 -14.52 -31.72
CA ASN A 352 11.22 -13.96 -33.08
C ASN A 352 11.44 -12.43 -33.13
N ASN A 353 11.99 -11.94 -34.24
CA ASN A 353 12.33 -10.51 -34.43
C ASN A 353 11.15 -9.58 -34.84
N VAL A 354 9.92 -10.08 -34.83
CA VAL A 354 8.71 -9.29 -35.15
C VAL A 354 8.24 -8.51 -33.90
N THR A 355 7.66 -7.32 -34.11
CA THR A 355 7.01 -6.52 -33.05
C THR A 355 5.77 -7.25 -32.54
N LYS A 356 5.60 -7.34 -31.23
CA LYS A 356 4.54 -8.15 -30.61
C LYS A 356 3.56 -7.30 -29.81
N PHE A 357 2.29 -7.62 -29.90
CA PHE A 357 1.24 -7.12 -29.03
C PHE A 357 0.53 -8.30 -28.35
N LEU A 358 0.86 -8.55 -27.09
CA LEU A 358 0.34 -9.66 -26.30
C LEU A 358 -0.81 -9.18 -25.41
N ILE A 359 -1.92 -9.92 -25.36
CA ILE A 359 -3.05 -9.61 -24.49
C ILE A 359 -3.28 -10.79 -23.55
N LEU A 360 -2.88 -10.63 -22.29
CA LEU A 360 -2.69 -11.72 -21.34
C LEU A 360 -3.40 -11.47 -20.01
N THR A 361 -3.68 -12.53 -19.26
CA THR A 361 -4.06 -12.45 -17.84
C THR A 361 -2.81 -12.39 -16.95
N ASP A 362 -2.96 -11.89 -15.72
CA ASP A 362 -1.82 -11.64 -14.83
C ASP A 362 -0.99 -12.91 -14.55
N ASP A 363 -1.66 -14.05 -14.37
CA ASP A 363 -1.06 -15.38 -14.20
C ASP A 363 -0.22 -15.81 -15.41
N LEU A 364 -0.64 -15.51 -16.64
CA LEU A 364 0.12 -15.87 -17.84
C LEU A 364 1.32 -14.97 -18.06
N VAL A 365 1.23 -13.69 -17.69
CA VAL A 365 2.39 -12.78 -17.73
C VAL A 365 3.50 -13.30 -16.80
N GLU A 366 3.13 -13.76 -15.61
CA GLU A 366 4.04 -14.36 -14.63
C GLU A 366 4.63 -15.68 -15.14
N VAL A 367 3.80 -16.58 -15.68
CA VAL A 367 4.27 -17.86 -16.26
C VAL A 367 5.28 -17.66 -17.38
N LEU A 368 5.08 -16.64 -18.21
CA LEU A 368 5.95 -16.31 -19.33
C LEU A 368 7.16 -15.46 -18.96
N ASP A 369 7.28 -15.09 -17.68
CA ASP A 369 8.38 -14.28 -17.16
C ASP A 369 8.56 -12.93 -17.91
N LEU A 370 7.43 -12.30 -18.26
CA LEU A 370 7.44 -11.04 -19.03
C LEU A 370 7.57 -9.80 -18.14
N GLU A 371 7.66 -9.96 -16.81
CA GLU A 371 7.75 -8.86 -15.84
C GLU A 371 9.19 -8.39 -15.54
N GLY A 372 10.21 -8.97 -16.19
CA GLY A 372 11.63 -8.62 -16.01
C GLY A 372 12.08 -7.26 -16.57
N ALA A 373 11.21 -6.48 -17.22
CA ALA A 373 11.56 -5.19 -17.80
C ALA A 373 10.68 -4.04 -17.26
N ILE A 374 11.30 -3.23 -16.39
CA ILE A 374 10.94 -1.82 -16.09
C ILE A 374 9.72 -1.58 -15.18
N ASP A 375 9.99 -1.36 -13.89
CA ASP A 375 9.23 -0.43 -13.04
C ASP A 375 9.99 0.90 -12.93
N LEU A 376 10.06 1.66 -14.03
CA LEU A 376 10.58 3.04 -14.01
C LEU A 376 9.45 4.02 -13.74
N SER A 377 9.05 4.08 -12.49
CA SER A 377 8.41 5.29 -11.96
C SER A 377 8.92 5.68 -10.57
N GLN A 378 10.24 5.63 -10.34
CA GLN A 378 11.03 6.66 -9.63
C GLN A 378 12.46 6.18 -9.27
N GLY A 379 13.45 7.04 -9.55
CA GLY A 379 14.65 7.17 -8.70
C GLY A 379 15.98 6.77 -9.33
N ASP A 380 16.88 7.74 -9.44
CA ASP A 380 18.26 7.69 -9.90
C ASP A 380 19.12 6.60 -9.22
N ASN A 381 19.96 5.90 -10.00
CA ASN A 381 21.43 5.99 -9.91
C ASN A 381 22.13 5.07 -10.94
N VAL A 382 23.26 5.58 -11.43
CA VAL A 382 24.20 5.00 -12.40
C VAL A 382 25.15 4.05 -11.66
N ASP A 383 25.50 2.91 -12.25
CA ASP A 383 26.89 2.47 -12.22
C ASP A 383 27.27 1.63 -13.44
N ASP A 384 28.44 1.95 -13.98
CA ASP A 384 29.07 1.39 -15.19
C ASP A 384 29.88 0.13 -14.85
N SER A 385 29.69 -0.97 -15.58
CA SER A 385 30.79 -1.87 -16.01
C SER A 385 30.31 -2.92 -17.03
N PRO A 386 31.22 -3.46 -17.89
CA PRO A 386 30.87 -3.92 -19.23
C PRO A 386 30.91 -5.45 -19.43
N GLU A 387 30.31 -5.83 -20.57
CA GLU A 387 30.54 -7.06 -21.35
C GLU A 387 30.00 -8.40 -20.84
N THR A 388 28.81 -8.77 -21.33
CA THR A 388 28.58 -10.08 -21.97
C THR A 388 27.58 -9.90 -23.13
N GLU A 389 27.99 -10.27 -24.33
CA GLU A 389 27.12 -10.32 -25.53
C GLU A 389 26.23 -11.58 -25.53
N GLU A 390 25.06 -11.45 -26.17
CA GLU A 390 24.07 -12.47 -26.59
C GLU A 390 23.15 -13.01 -25.47
N VAL A 391 21.90 -12.55 -25.32
CA VAL A 391 20.79 -12.48 -26.29
C VAL A 391 19.97 -11.21 -26.02
N SER A 392 19.65 -10.42 -27.04
CA SER A 392 18.86 -9.19 -26.86
C SER A 392 17.41 -9.52 -26.45
N GLU A 393 17.12 -9.55 -25.16
CA GLU A 393 15.75 -9.47 -24.64
C GLU A 393 15.16 -8.12 -25.07
N ARG A 394 14.27 -8.14 -26.07
CA ARG A 394 13.50 -6.93 -26.38
C ARG A 394 12.53 -6.70 -25.22
N GLU A 395 12.82 -5.69 -24.40
CA GLU A 395 11.97 -5.23 -23.31
C GLU A 395 10.49 -5.10 -23.76
N TYR A 396 9.58 -5.67 -22.97
CA TYR A 396 8.14 -5.56 -23.18
C TYR A 396 7.59 -4.40 -22.35
N GLU A 397 6.83 -3.51 -23.00
CA GLU A 397 6.10 -2.44 -22.31
C GLU A 397 4.80 -3.01 -21.73
N ILE A 398 4.70 -3.07 -20.40
CA ILE A 398 3.53 -3.63 -19.70
C ILE A 398 2.46 -2.55 -19.47
N VAL A 399 1.29 -2.74 -20.08
CA VAL A 399 0.11 -1.89 -19.91
C VAL A 399 -0.93 -2.63 -19.08
N ASN A 400 -1.26 -2.12 -17.88
CA ASN A 400 -2.20 -2.77 -16.96
C ASN A 400 -3.64 -2.24 -17.14
N SER A 401 -4.52 -3.06 -17.71
CA SER A 401 -5.95 -2.74 -17.87
C SER A 401 -6.65 -2.43 -16.55
N THR A 402 -6.23 -3.01 -15.43
CA THR A 402 -6.82 -2.83 -14.08
C THR A 402 -6.68 -1.38 -13.57
N ARG A 403 -5.67 -0.63 -14.01
CA ARG A 403 -5.54 0.79 -13.65
C ARG A 403 -6.79 1.55 -14.12
N ILE A 404 -7.28 1.27 -15.34
CA ILE A 404 -8.54 1.82 -15.88
C ILE A 404 -9.73 1.53 -14.96
N PHE A 405 -9.83 0.29 -14.47
CA PHE A 405 -10.94 -0.15 -13.61
C PHE A 405 -10.95 0.51 -12.23
N LYS A 406 -9.79 0.70 -11.59
CA LYS A 406 -9.67 1.45 -10.33
C LYS A 406 -10.30 2.82 -10.45
N TYR A 407 -10.11 3.46 -11.59
CA TYR A 407 -10.63 4.79 -11.86
C TYR A 407 -12.13 4.77 -12.21
N LEU A 408 -12.59 3.82 -13.04
CA LEU A 408 -14.02 3.65 -13.37
C LEU A 408 -14.91 3.40 -12.14
N VAL A 409 -14.45 2.58 -11.19
CA VAL A 409 -15.22 2.23 -9.98
C VAL A 409 -15.26 3.39 -8.98
N LYS A 410 -14.20 4.19 -8.87
CA LYS A 410 -14.10 5.34 -7.95
C LYS A 410 -15.12 6.44 -8.25
N ASN A 411 -15.53 6.58 -9.51
CA ASN A 411 -16.45 7.65 -9.97
C ASN A 411 -17.93 7.27 -9.89
N ARG A 412 -18.25 6.01 -9.60
CA ARG A 412 -19.59 5.63 -9.19
C ARG A 412 -19.71 5.94 -7.70
N LYS A 413 -20.19 7.15 -7.36
CA LYS A 413 -20.49 7.58 -5.99
C LYS A 413 -21.17 6.40 -5.27
N ASN A 414 -20.55 5.90 -4.21
CA ASN A 414 -20.94 4.69 -3.45
C ASN A 414 -20.37 3.35 -3.95
N ILE A 415 -19.07 3.16 -4.21
CA ILE A 415 -18.48 1.80 -4.24
C ILE A 415 -17.23 1.77 -3.37
N TYR A 416 -17.39 1.42 -2.10
CA TYR A 416 -16.31 1.38 -1.10
C TYR A 416 -15.44 0.12 -1.15
N SER A 417 -15.81 -0.90 -1.93
CA SER A 417 -15.03 -2.14 -2.05
C SER A 417 -14.48 -2.31 -3.47
N PHE A 418 -13.21 -1.92 -3.67
CA PHE A 418 -12.51 -2.18 -4.92
C PHE A 418 -12.07 -3.66 -4.96
N ASN A 419 -12.84 -4.51 -5.64
CA ASN A 419 -12.37 -5.81 -6.09
C ASN A 419 -12.11 -5.77 -7.61
N PRO A 420 -10.85 -5.68 -8.06
CA PRO A 420 -10.53 -5.60 -9.49
C PRO A 420 -11.05 -6.80 -10.29
N ARG A 421 -11.23 -7.97 -9.66
CA ARG A 421 -11.78 -9.18 -10.29
C ARG A 421 -13.27 -9.06 -10.62
N LEU A 422 -14.03 -8.32 -9.81
CA LEU A 422 -15.50 -8.19 -9.95
C LEU A 422 -15.92 -6.92 -10.72
N SER A 423 -14.95 -6.11 -11.13
CA SER A 423 -15.18 -4.76 -11.64
C SER A 423 -15.87 -4.74 -13.02
N TYR A 424 -15.72 -5.79 -13.83
CA TYR A 424 -16.43 -5.93 -15.12
C TYR A 424 -17.95 -5.98 -14.99
N TYR A 425 -18.49 -6.69 -13.99
CA TYR A 425 -19.95 -6.81 -13.81
C TYR A 425 -20.59 -5.50 -13.37
N ILE A 426 -19.84 -4.70 -12.61
CA ILE A 426 -20.25 -3.34 -12.27
C ILE A 426 -20.37 -2.52 -13.55
N LEU A 427 -19.43 -2.61 -14.49
CA LEU A 427 -19.51 -1.88 -15.77
C LEU A 427 -20.69 -2.31 -16.65
N ARG A 428 -20.99 -3.62 -16.71
CA ARG A 428 -22.01 -4.19 -17.59
C ARG A 428 -23.44 -3.78 -17.23
N ASP A 429 -23.73 -3.46 -15.97
CA ASP A 429 -25.05 -3.00 -15.54
C ASP A 429 -24.98 -1.63 -14.84
N PRO A 430 -25.33 -0.54 -15.54
CA PRO A 430 -25.31 0.81 -14.97
C PRO A 430 -26.32 1.03 -13.83
N LYS A 431 -27.26 0.10 -13.60
CA LYS A 431 -28.26 0.21 -12.51
C LYS A 431 -27.77 -0.36 -11.18
N ILE A 432 -26.61 -1.01 -11.14
CA ILE A 432 -26.02 -1.57 -9.92
C ILE A 432 -25.45 -0.43 -9.06
N THR A 433 -26.16 -0.07 -7.99
CA THR A 433 -25.70 0.82 -6.91
C THR A 433 -25.33 0.00 -5.67
N ASN A 434 -24.42 0.50 -4.79
CA ASN A 434 -23.90 -0.23 -3.61
C ASN A 434 -25.00 -0.88 -2.74
N LYS A 435 -26.20 -0.31 -2.72
CA LYS A 435 -27.32 -0.78 -1.88
C LYS A 435 -27.98 -2.07 -2.38
N ASN A 436 -27.78 -2.45 -3.65
CA ASN A 436 -28.39 -3.64 -4.28
C ASN A 436 -27.36 -4.69 -4.75
N ILE A 437 -26.07 -4.52 -4.42
CA ILE A 437 -25.04 -5.49 -4.83
C ILE A 437 -25.17 -6.75 -3.99
N ASN A 438 -25.77 -7.79 -4.56
CA ASN A 438 -25.56 -9.15 -4.05
C ASN A 438 -24.14 -9.59 -4.42
N ARG A 439 -23.17 -9.22 -3.59
CA ARG A 439 -21.74 -9.51 -3.79
C ARG A 439 -21.48 -10.99 -4.05
N LYS A 440 -22.21 -11.86 -3.36
CA LYS A 440 -22.14 -13.31 -3.54
C LYS A 440 -22.60 -13.74 -4.95
N LYS A 441 -23.63 -13.10 -5.50
CA LYS A 441 -24.07 -13.34 -6.89
C LYS A 441 -22.99 -12.93 -7.90
N LEU A 442 -22.39 -11.75 -7.73
CA LEU A 442 -21.30 -11.28 -8.61
C LEU A 442 -20.05 -12.14 -8.51
N GLU A 443 -19.68 -12.56 -7.29
CA GLU A 443 -18.58 -13.51 -7.08
C GLU A 443 -18.86 -14.85 -7.74
N ASN A 444 -20.09 -15.35 -7.68
CA ASN A 444 -20.49 -16.58 -8.37
C ASN A 444 -20.47 -16.44 -9.90
N GLU A 445 -20.94 -15.31 -10.44
CA GLU A 445 -20.86 -15.03 -11.88
C GLU A 445 -19.41 -14.95 -12.33
N TYR A 446 -18.54 -14.25 -11.59
CA TYR A 446 -17.11 -14.19 -11.88
C TYR A 446 -16.46 -15.57 -11.86
N LYS A 447 -16.76 -16.38 -10.84
CA LYS A 447 -16.28 -17.76 -10.74
C LYS A 447 -16.75 -18.61 -11.92
N LYS A 448 -18.00 -18.43 -12.35
CA LYS A 448 -18.51 -19.09 -13.56
C LYS A 448 -17.70 -18.69 -14.79
N ASP A 449 -17.52 -17.38 -14.99
CA ASP A 449 -16.77 -16.85 -16.13
C ASP A 449 -15.29 -17.24 -16.10
N LEU A 450 -14.71 -17.40 -14.90
CA LEU A 450 -13.33 -17.85 -14.71
C LEU A 450 -13.17 -19.33 -15.06
N SER A 451 -14.06 -20.21 -14.59
CA SER A 451 -14.02 -21.61 -15.03
C SER A 451 -14.28 -21.76 -16.52
N GLU A 452 -15.23 -21.00 -17.08
CA GLU A 452 -15.50 -21.02 -18.51
C GLU A 452 -14.28 -20.56 -19.30
N TYR A 453 -13.64 -19.46 -18.89
CA TYR A 453 -12.39 -18.98 -19.49
C TYR A 453 -11.33 -20.07 -19.41
N MET A 454 -11.01 -20.57 -18.21
CA MET A 454 -9.98 -21.58 -18.04
C MET A 454 -10.25 -22.83 -18.87
N TYR A 455 -11.49 -23.33 -18.88
CA TYR A 455 -11.85 -24.45 -19.73
C TYR A 455 -11.63 -24.14 -21.21
N LYS A 456 -12.23 -23.07 -21.73
CA LYS A 456 -12.16 -22.72 -23.16
C LYS A 456 -10.75 -22.43 -23.64
N VAL A 457 -9.98 -21.79 -22.79
CA VAL A 457 -8.72 -21.18 -23.17
C VAL A 457 -7.53 -22.08 -22.84
N ILE A 458 -7.62 -22.93 -21.80
CA ILE A 458 -6.56 -23.87 -21.39
C ILE A 458 -6.88 -25.31 -21.79
N PHE A 459 -8.14 -25.76 -21.71
CA PHE A 459 -8.50 -27.19 -21.77
C PHE A 459 -9.36 -27.62 -22.97
N GLU A 460 -10.02 -26.72 -23.71
CA GLU A 460 -11.04 -27.05 -24.72
C GLU A 460 -10.45 -27.63 -26.03
N GLU A 461 -9.20 -27.28 -26.40
CA GLU A 461 -8.57 -27.83 -27.61
C GLU A 461 -8.22 -29.32 -27.51
N ASP A 462 -7.82 -29.76 -26.32
CA ASP A 462 -7.52 -31.14 -26.05
C ASP A 462 -8.23 -31.56 -24.76
N PRO A 463 -9.37 -32.25 -24.87
CA PRO A 463 -10.10 -32.80 -23.73
C PRO A 463 -9.27 -33.73 -22.85
N ASN A 464 -8.10 -34.20 -23.32
CA ASN A 464 -7.17 -34.98 -22.49
C ASN A 464 -6.37 -34.10 -21.52
N LEU A 465 -6.22 -32.79 -21.75
CA LEU A 465 -5.51 -31.89 -20.84
C LEU A 465 -6.22 -31.80 -19.49
N ILE A 466 -7.53 -31.58 -19.46
CA ILE A 466 -8.27 -31.53 -18.19
C ILE A 466 -8.14 -32.86 -17.43
N LYS A 467 -8.11 -33.98 -18.16
CA LYS A 467 -7.87 -35.31 -17.58
C LYS A 467 -6.46 -35.45 -17.03
N TRP A 468 -5.43 -35.06 -17.78
CA TRP A 468 -4.02 -35.18 -17.36
C TRP A 468 -3.70 -34.31 -16.15
N TYR A 469 -4.28 -33.12 -16.05
CA TYR A 469 -4.05 -32.19 -14.93
C TYR A 469 -5.16 -32.23 -13.87
N SER A 470 -6.15 -33.11 -14.01
CA SER A 470 -7.20 -33.33 -13.00
C SER A 470 -6.65 -33.60 -11.58
N PRO A 471 -5.49 -34.29 -11.38
CA PRO A 471 -4.91 -34.42 -10.05
C PRO A 471 -4.51 -33.08 -9.43
N LEU A 472 -3.92 -32.16 -10.22
CA LEU A 472 -3.51 -30.83 -9.75
C LEU A 472 -4.72 -29.94 -9.46
N ILE A 473 -5.74 -30.00 -10.33
CA ILE A 473 -7.00 -29.28 -10.11
C ILE A 473 -7.64 -29.78 -8.80
N ALA A 474 -7.74 -31.10 -8.60
CA ALA A 474 -8.33 -31.68 -7.40
C ALA A 474 -7.57 -31.29 -6.12
N ILE A 475 -6.24 -31.37 -6.15
CA ILE A 475 -5.38 -31.00 -5.03
C ILE A 475 -5.52 -29.51 -4.70
N GLY A 476 -5.45 -28.63 -5.69
CA GLY A 476 -5.58 -27.20 -5.45
C GLY A 476 -6.99 -26.77 -5.05
N LEU A 477 -8.05 -27.43 -5.52
CA LEU A 477 -9.42 -27.19 -5.06
C LEU A 477 -9.59 -27.56 -3.57
N LYS A 478 -8.93 -28.63 -3.11
CA LYS A 478 -9.03 -29.07 -1.70
C LYS A 478 -8.09 -28.32 -0.76
N TYR A 479 -6.87 -28.04 -1.20
CA TYR A 479 -5.80 -27.52 -0.34
C TYR A 479 -5.39 -26.08 -0.65
N GLY A 480 -5.78 -25.52 -1.79
CA GLY A 480 -5.55 -24.14 -2.22
C GLY A 480 -4.48 -24.00 -3.32
N PHE A 481 -4.58 -22.89 -4.07
CA PHE A 481 -3.60 -22.44 -5.06
C PHE A 481 -2.82 -21.22 -4.53
N PRO A 482 -1.61 -20.90 -5.06
CA PRO A 482 -0.86 -21.67 -6.05
C PRO A 482 -0.28 -22.97 -5.49
N ILE A 483 0.10 -23.88 -6.39
CA ILE A 483 0.78 -25.14 -6.07
C ILE A 483 2.25 -25.04 -6.48
N PRO A 484 3.21 -25.31 -5.57
CA PRO A 484 4.63 -25.27 -5.92
C PRO A 484 4.98 -26.21 -7.08
N LEU A 485 5.98 -25.83 -7.88
CA LEU A 485 6.33 -26.54 -9.11
C LEU A 485 6.71 -28.01 -8.86
N GLU A 486 7.53 -28.27 -7.84
CA GLU A 486 7.97 -29.64 -7.53
C GLU A 486 6.84 -30.50 -6.97
N ILE A 487 5.92 -29.90 -6.19
CA ILE A 487 4.69 -30.58 -5.75
C ILE A 487 3.85 -30.96 -6.96
N SER A 488 3.70 -30.04 -7.92
CA SER A 488 2.92 -30.28 -9.12
C SER A 488 3.48 -31.47 -9.92
N LYS A 489 4.80 -31.54 -10.11
CA LYS A 489 5.47 -32.68 -10.74
C LYS A 489 5.21 -33.99 -10.00
N LYS A 490 5.31 -34.00 -8.67
CA LYS A 490 5.09 -35.21 -7.84
C LYS A 490 3.64 -35.69 -7.85
N VAL A 491 2.67 -34.80 -7.85
CA VAL A 491 1.26 -35.17 -7.99
C VAL A 491 0.98 -35.80 -9.35
N LEU A 492 1.57 -35.26 -10.43
CA LEU A 492 1.43 -35.84 -11.77
C LEU A 492 2.17 -37.18 -11.91
N GLU A 493 3.34 -37.34 -11.27
CA GLU A 493 4.06 -38.61 -11.18
C GLU A 493 3.21 -39.70 -10.50
N TYR A 494 2.54 -39.37 -9.39
CA TYR A 494 1.58 -40.27 -8.72
C TYR A 494 0.46 -40.70 -9.66
N ALA A 495 -0.05 -39.78 -10.49
CA ALA A 495 -1.05 -40.07 -11.52
C ALA A 495 -0.47 -40.73 -12.79
N GLN A 496 0.80 -41.13 -12.77
CA GLN A 496 1.51 -41.77 -13.89
C GLN A 496 1.58 -40.91 -15.16
N ARG A 497 1.50 -39.58 -15.01
CA ARG A 497 1.69 -38.63 -16.12
C ARG A 497 3.16 -38.22 -16.19
N LYS A 498 3.79 -38.48 -17.34
CA LYS A 498 5.13 -37.96 -17.64
C LYS A 498 5.03 -36.45 -17.87
N VAL A 499 5.86 -35.67 -17.19
CA VAL A 499 5.94 -34.21 -17.33
C VAL A 499 7.17 -33.86 -18.15
N GLU A 500 7.02 -32.97 -19.13
CA GLU A 500 8.16 -32.43 -19.90
C GLU A 500 8.82 -31.27 -19.15
N GLU A 501 10.12 -31.03 -19.34
CA GLU A 501 10.85 -29.99 -18.60
C GLU A 501 10.29 -28.57 -18.83
N GLU A 502 9.73 -28.30 -20.02
CA GLU A 502 9.15 -27.01 -20.41
C GLU A 502 7.61 -26.97 -20.32
N ASP A 503 6.98 -27.85 -19.52
CA ASP A 503 5.52 -27.92 -19.40
C ASP A 503 4.94 -26.65 -18.75
N ILE A 504 4.41 -25.75 -19.59
CA ILE A 504 3.88 -24.45 -19.20
C ILE A 504 2.65 -24.56 -18.28
N LEU A 505 1.89 -25.65 -18.34
CA LEU A 505 0.70 -25.86 -17.50
C LEU A 505 1.09 -26.16 -16.06
N VAL A 506 2.18 -26.89 -15.86
CA VAL A 506 2.73 -27.15 -14.52
C VAL A 506 3.23 -25.84 -13.89
N LYS A 507 3.90 -24.97 -14.66
CA LYS A 507 4.29 -23.63 -14.20
C LYS A 507 3.06 -22.74 -13.92
N TRP A 508 2.00 -22.86 -14.72
CA TRP A 508 0.76 -22.12 -14.52
C TRP A 508 0.05 -22.43 -13.20
N PHE A 509 0.07 -23.69 -12.73
CA PHE A 509 -0.42 -24.03 -11.39
C PHE A 509 0.35 -23.36 -10.26
N SER A 510 1.60 -22.93 -10.52
CA SER A 510 2.40 -22.12 -9.59
C SER A 510 2.08 -20.63 -9.63
N ALA A 511 1.39 -20.11 -10.66
CA ALA A 511 1.03 -18.68 -10.76
C ALA A 511 -0.44 -18.39 -10.44
N ILE A 512 -1.33 -19.35 -10.71
CA ILE A 512 -2.76 -19.18 -10.49
C ILE A 512 -3.10 -19.05 -9.01
N SER A 513 -4.07 -18.19 -8.69
CA SER A 513 -4.47 -17.90 -7.30
C SER A 513 -5.81 -18.50 -6.89
N ASP A 514 -6.64 -18.95 -7.84
CA ASP A 514 -7.92 -19.61 -7.56
C ASP A 514 -8.40 -20.37 -8.80
N ILE A 515 -8.98 -21.55 -8.60
CA ILE A 515 -9.73 -22.30 -9.61
C ILE A 515 -11.13 -22.54 -9.02
N PRO A 516 -12.22 -22.10 -9.67
CA PRO A 516 -13.54 -22.27 -9.09
C PRO A 516 -14.06 -23.71 -9.18
N GLN A 517 -14.85 -24.13 -8.18
CA GLN A 517 -15.35 -25.50 -8.04
C GLN A 517 -16.16 -26.01 -9.23
N ASN A 518 -16.83 -25.11 -9.97
CA ASN A 518 -17.62 -25.45 -11.15
C ASN A 518 -16.76 -25.80 -12.37
N ILE A 519 -15.42 -25.79 -12.28
CA ILE A 519 -14.56 -26.42 -13.30
C ILE A 519 -14.87 -27.92 -13.46
N LYS A 520 -15.39 -28.56 -12.40
CA LYS A 520 -15.83 -29.97 -12.39
C LYS A 520 -16.97 -30.25 -13.37
N ASP A 521 -17.79 -29.25 -13.67
CA ASP A 521 -18.90 -29.41 -14.62
C ASP A 521 -18.38 -29.62 -16.06
N TYR A 522 -17.12 -29.27 -16.32
CA TYR A 522 -16.45 -29.45 -17.61
C TYR A 522 -15.62 -30.74 -17.70
N ASP A 523 -15.45 -31.46 -16.59
CA ASP A 523 -14.75 -32.74 -16.54
C ASP A 523 -15.72 -33.89 -16.87
N SER A 524 -15.89 -34.14 -18.17
CA SER A 524 -16.77 -35.21 -18.66
C SER A 524 -16.37 -36.63 -18.19
N GLY A 525 -15.12 -36.83 -17.78
CA GLY A 525 -14.61 -38.11 -17.27
C GLY A 525 -14.82 -38.32 -15.78
N GLY A 526 -15.09 -37.26 -15.01
CA GLY A 526 -15.19 -37.31 -13.54
C GLY A 526 -13.84 -37.58 -12.85
N ASP A 527 -12.73 -37.40 -13.55
CA ASP A 527 -11.38 -37.63 -13.05
C ASP A 527 -11.04 -36.66 -11.90
N ILE A 528 -11.45 -35.39 -11.96
CA ILE A 528 -11.25 -34.39 -10.90
C ILE A 528 -11.90 -34.88 -9.61
N LYS A 529 -13.14 -35.37 -9.68
CA LYS A 529 -13.84 -35.90 -8.49
C LYS A 529 -13.13 -37.14 -7.95
N THR A 530 -12.68 -38.03 -8.84
CA THR A 530 -11.93 -39.24 -8.47
C THR A 530 -10.64 -38.90 -7.73
N PHE A 531 -9.88 -37.91 -8.21
CA PHE A 531 -8.65 -37.46 -7.54
C PHE A 531 -8.91 -36.63 -6.30
N GLU A 532 -10.04 -35.94 -6.19
CA GLU A 532 -10.45 -35.26 -4.96
C GLU A 532 -10.76 -36.27 -3.84
N GLU A 533 -11.38 -37.40 -4.18
CA GLU A 533 -11.58 -38.52 -3.24
C GLU A 533 -10.23 -39.14 -2.82
N LYS A 534 -9.27 -39.25 -3.75
CA LYS A 534 -7.90 -39.75 -3.49
C LYS A 534 -6.92 -38.71 -2.94
N SER A 535 -7.35 -37.47 -2.76
CA SER A 535 -6.45 -36.37 -2.37
C SER A 535 -5.71 -36.61 -1.05
N SER A 536 -6.30 -37.35 -0.11
CA SER A 536 -5.62 -37.78 1.12
C SER A 536 -4.49 -38.77 0.83
N GLU A 537 -4.68 -39.71 -0.12
CA GLU A 537 -3.64 -40.66 -0.54
C GLU A 537 -2.49 -39.94 -1.27
N ILE A 538 -2.83 -38.98 -2.14
CA ILE A 538 -1.84 -38.13 -2.83
C ILE A 538 -1.06 -37.31 -1.81
N PHE A 539 -1.75 -36.75 -0.81
CA PHE A 539 -1.11 -36.00 0.26
C PHE A 539 -0.13 -36.86 1.06
N ASP A 540 -0.54 -38.08 1.45
CA ASP A 540 0.34 -39.02 2.16
C ASP A 540 1.54 -39.43 1.31
N PHE A 541 1.34 -39.62 0.00
CA PHE A 541 2.41 -39.85 -0.96
C PHE A 541 3.41 -38.68 -0.98
N LEU A 542 2.93 -37.44 -1.16
CA LEU A 542 3.77 -36.23 -1.18
C LEU A 542 4.60 -36.10 0.09
N ARG A 543 3.95 -36.24 1.26
CA ARG A 543 4.60 -36.14 2.56
C ARG A 543 5.70 -37.18 2.73
N ARG A 544 5.44 -38.45 2.39
CA ARG A 544 6.44 -39.52 2.41
C ARG A 544 7.59 -39.23 1.45
N THR A 545 7.30 -38.84 0.21
CA THR A 545 8.32 -38.52 -0.79
C THR A 545 9.24 -37.39 -0.33
N ILE A 546 8.68 -36.33 0.25
CA ILE A 546 9.46 -35.19 0.76
C ILE A 546 10.34 -35.62 1.94
N ILE A 547 9.82 -36.41 2.87
CA ILE A 547 10.58 -36.92 4.03
C ILE A 547 11.69 -37.86 3.58
N GLU A 548 11.40 -38.81 2.67
CA GLU A 548 12.37 -39.75 2.14
C GLU A 548 13.49 -39.04 1.38
N LYS A 549 13.15 -38.06 0.53
CA LYS A 549 14.13 -37.21 -0.15
C LYS A 549 14.97 -36.43 0.84
N SER A 550 14.34 -35.81 1.83
CA SER A 550 15.03 -35.05 2.87
C SER A 550 16.01 -35.92 3.67
N LYS A 551 15.66 -37.19 3.87
CA LYS A 551 16.54 -38.18 4.49
C LYS A 551 17.69 -38.58 3.58
N SER A 552 17.41 -39.00 2.34
CA SER A 552 18.42 -39.51 1.41
C SER A 552 19.45 -38.46 1.01
N GLU A 553 19.03 -37.20 0.95
CA GLU A 553 19.86 -36.06 0.53
C GLU A 553 20.38 -35.23 1.71
N ASN A 554 20.14 -35.66 2.97
CA ASN A 554 20.55 -34.94 4.19
C ASN A 554 20.00 -33.49 4.29
N LEU A 555 18.75 -33.29 3.86
CA LEU A 555 18.02 -32.01 3.85
C LEU A 555 17.01 -31.88 5.01
N ILE A 556 17.18 -32.63 6.11
CA ILE A 556 16.28 -32.54 7.28
C ILE A 556 16.31 -31.14 7.91
N ASN A 557 17.48 -30.46 7.89
CA ASN A 557 17.60 -29.08 8.34
C ASN A 557 16.85 -28.10 7.42
N ASP A 558 16.99 -28.24 6.10
CA ASP A 558 16.23 -27.45 5.11
C ASP A 558 14.72 -27.62 5.34
N LEU A 559 14.25 -28.84 5.59
CA LEU A 559 12.83 -29.11 5.88
C LEU A 559 12.36 -28.41 7.16
N LEU A 560 13.20 -28.35 8.20
CA LEU A 560 12.90 -27.62 9.44
C LEU A 560 12.93 -26.10 9.25
N ILE A 561 13.80 -25.58 8.38
CA ILE A 561 13.81 -24.15 8.00
C ILE A 561 12.51 -23.80 7.27
N GLU A 562 12.08 -24.61 6.31
CA GLU A 562 10.80 -24.43 5.61
C GLU A 562 9.59 -24.52 6.54
N TYR A 563 9.64 -25.45 7.50
CA TYR A 563 8.64 -25.55 8.56
C TYR A 563 8.60 -24.29 9.44
N SER A 564 9.76 -23.70 9.76
CA SER A 564 9.86 -22.46 10.54
C SER A 564 9.13 -21.32 9.85
N TYR A 565 9.29 -21.18 8.52
CA TYR A 565 8.62 -20.15 7.73
C TYR A 565 7.10 -20.28 7.77
N ALA A 566 6.57 -21.50 7.76
CA ALA A 566 5.14 -21.74 7.91
C ALA A 566 4.62 -21.33 9.32
N ILE A 567 5.42 -21.47 10.37
CA ILE A 567 5.03 -21.11 11.74
C ILE A 567 5.11 -19.59 11.98
N LEU A 568 6.13 -18.93 11.42
CA LEU A 568 6.50 -17.55 11.76
C LEU A 568 5.72 -16.48 10.97
N GLN A 569 4.97 -16.85 9.93
CA GLN A 569 4.31 -15.95 8.97
C GLN A 569 3.27 -14.94 9.53
N TYR A 570 3.02 -14.91 10.83
CA TYR A 570 2.07 -13.94 11.44
C TYR A 570 2.72 -12.64 11.94
N SER A 571 4.03 -12.44 11.78
CA SER A 571 4.67 -11.18 12.17
C SER A 571 4.48 -10.09 11.09
N PRO A 572 3.87 -8.93 11.41
CA PRO A 572 3.79 -7.78 10.51
C PRO A 572 5.15 -7.32 9.96
N ILE A 573 6.24 -7.67 10.66
CA ILE A 573 7.63 -7.37 10.29
C ILE A 573 8.07 -8.16 9.04
N LEU A 574 7.59 -9.41 8.88
CA LEU A 574 7.89 -10.25 7.71
C LEU A 574 7.09 -9.85 6.46
N GLY A 575 6.10 -8.96 6.58
CA GLY A 575 5.44 -8.36 5.40
C GLY A 575 6.27 -7.27 4.73
N ILE A 576 7.26 -6.70 5.43
CA ILE A 576 8.17 -5.65 4.96
C ILE A 576 9.41 -6.25 4.29
N ILE A 577 9.77 -7.46 4.71
CA ILE A 577 10.98 -8.17 4.29
C ILE A 577 10.46 -9.44 3.66
N GLY A 578 10.40 -9.48 2.32
CA GLY A 578 10.01 -10.71 1.63
C GLY A 578 10.76 -11.92 2.22
N PRO A 579 10.14 -13.12 2.25
CA PRO A 579 10.73 -14.36 2.80
C PRO A 579 12.03 -14.88 2.11
N SER A 580 12.85 -14.00 1.52
CA SER A 580 13.88 -14.31 0.54
C SER A 580 15.31 -14.44 1.10
N LEU A 581 15.53 -14.83 2.36
CA LEU A 581 16.89 -14.81 2.94
C LEU A 581 17.58 -16.17 3.11
N SER A 582 16.86 -17.31 3.16
CA SER A 582 17.49 -18.63 2.96
C SER A 582 16.93 -19.35 1.73
N ILE A 583 17.81 -19.54 0.75
CA ILE A 583 17.54 -20.41 -0.40
C ILE A 583 17.80 -21.84 0.06
N THR A 584 16.74 -22.60 0.33
CA THR A 584 16.85 -24.03 0.65
C THR A 584 16.69 -24.88 -0.61
N ASN A 585 17.19 -26.11 -0.58
CA ASN A 585 16.98 -27.07 -1.69
C ASN A 585 15.52 -27.54 -1.80
N LEU A 586 14.67 -27.17 -0.83
CA LEU A 586 13.25 -27.53 -0.77
C LEU A 586 12.32 -26.35 -1.08
N ASN A 587 12.83 -25.15 -1.39
CA ASN A 587 12.01 -23.97 -1.70
C ASN A 587 10.90 -24.28 -2.72
N ASN A 588 11.23 -24.94 -3.82
CA ASN A 588 10.29 -25.25 -4.90
C ASN A 588 9.21 -26.30 -4.52
N TYR A 589 9.33 -26.94 -3.35
CA TYR A 589 8.30 -27.80 -2.76
C TYR A 589 7.30 -27.04 -1.90
N PHE A 590 7.64 -25.84 -1.40
CA PHE A 590 6.83 -25.15 -0.40
C PHE A 590 6.45 -23.72 -0.75
N LYS A 591 7.18 -23.06 -1.64
CA LYS A 591 7.06 -21.62 -1.91
C LYS A 591 6.76 -21.32 -3.38
N VAL A 592 6.07 -20.20 -3.58
CA VAL A 592 5.89 -19.50 -4.87
C VAL A 592 6.08 -18.00 -4.59
N ASN A 593 6.95 -17.33 -5.35
CA ASN A 593 7.31 -15.92 -5.12
C ASN A 593 7.65 -15.67 -3.64
N ASP A 594 8.48 -16.56 -3.09
CA ASP A 594 8.91 -16.68 -1.69
C ASP A 594 7.80 -16.98 -0.66
N LYS A 595 6.52 -17.00 -1.02
CA LYS A 595 5.41 -17.25 -0.09
C LYS A 595 5.12 -18.74 0.08
N ILE A 596 5.07 -19.20 1.34
CA ILE A 596 4.60 -20.55 1.68
C ILE A 596 3.18 -20.77 1.13
N CYS A 597 3.01 -21.82 0.32
CA CYS A 597 1.76 -22.14 -0.33
C CYS A 597 0.77 -22.84 0.61
N PRO A 598 -0.55 -22.73 0.37
CA PRO A 598 -1.58 -23.37 1.20
C PRO A 598 -1.37 -24.86 1.46
N ILE A 599 -0.98 -25.63 0.44
CA ILE A 599 -0.73 -27.08 0.56
C ILE A 599 0.45 -27.40 1.50
N SER A 600 1.45 -26.53 1.56
CA SER A 600 2.64 -26.70 2.39
C SER A 600 2.30 -26.73 3.87
N TYR A 601 1.35 -25.89 4.31
CA TYR A 601 0.83 -25.93 5.67
C TYR A 601 0.26 -27.29 6.06
N LYS A 602 -0.42 -27.94 5.11
CA LYS A 602 -0.91 -29.30 5.32
C LYS A 602 0.23 -30.29 5.39
N ILE A 603 1.22 -30.20 4.50
CA ILE A 603 2.38 -31.10 4.51
C ILE A 603 3.13 -31.02 5.86
N PHE A 604 3.19 -29.83 6.44
CA PHE A 604 3.83 -29.58 7.73
C PHE A 604 3.04 -30.04 8.97
N GLU A 605 1.77 -30.44 8.83
CA GLU A 605 1.01 -30.96 9.97
C GLU A 605 1.72 -32.20 10.56
N ASN A 606 2.05 -32.20 11.85
CA ASN A 606 2.77 -33.28 12.54
C ASN A 606 4.16 -33.63 11.97
N ILE A 607 4.78 -32.77 11.14
CA ILE A 607 6.07 -33.08 10.50
C ILE A 607 7.18 -33.40 11.51
N LEU A 608 7.17 -32.73 12.67
CA LEU A 608 8.15 -32.96 13.74
C LEU A 608 8.11 -34.38 14.31
N GLU A 609 6.94 -35.05 14.29
CA GLU A 609 6.81 -36.44 14.73
C GLU A 609 7.43 -37.39 13.72
N ASP A 610 7.10 -37.21 12.44
CA ASP A 610 7.57 -38.07 11.36
C ASP A 610 9.08 -38.04 11.19
N ILE A 611 9.67 -36.85 11.37
CA ILE A 611 11.11 -36.68 11.23
C ILE A 611 11.86 -36.87 12.54
N SER A 612 11.15 -37.08 13.66
CA SER A 612 11.75 -37.13 14.99
C SER A 612 12.91 -38.12 15.03
N ASP A 613 12.80 -39.31 14.45
CA ASP A 613 13.86 -40.33 14.39
C ASP A 613 15.10 -39.91 13.60
N TYR A 614 14.99 -38.95 12.69
CA TYR A 614 16.08 -38.46 11.85
C TYR A 614 16.79 -37.23 12.43
N LEU A 615 16.21 -36.61 13.47
CA LEU A 615 16.85 -35.50 14.17
C LEU A 615 18.05 -35.97 14.98
N LYS A 616 19.04 -35.08 15.13
CA LYS A 616 20.22 -35.29 15.97
C LYS A 616 20.15 -34.35 17.18
N ASP A 617 20.84 -34.73 18.25
CA ASP A 617 21.09 -33.80 19.36
C ASP A 617 22.16 -32.79 18.91
N SER A 618 21.74 -31.55 18.68
CA SER A 618 22.59 -30.45 18.19
C SER A 618 23.04 -29.51 19.30
N CYS A 619 23.02 -29.94 20.57
CA CYS A 619 23.36 -29.08 21.71
C CYS A 619 24.71 -28.34 21.58
N LYS A 620 25.70 -28.94 20.89
CA LYS A 620 27.02 -28.35 20.66
C LYS A 620 27.02 -27.19 19.67
N GLU A 621 26.05 -27.15 18.76
CA GLU A 621 25.91 -26.10 17.74
C GLU A 621 25.16 -24.87 18.28
N LEU A 622 24.50 -25.01 19.44
CA LEU A 622 23.78 -23.90 20.06
C LEU A 622 24.75 -22.85 20.61
N PRO A 623 24.49 -21.55 20.41
CA PRO A 623 25.29 -20.47 20.98
C PRO A 623 25.12 -20.34 22.51
N ASP A 624 26.18 -19.90 23.19
CA ASP A 624 26.17 -19.60 24.63
C ASP A 624 25.46 -18.26 24.93
N GLN A 625 24.80 -18.15 26.09
CA GLN A 625 23.92 -17.04 26.47
C GLN A 625 24.62 -15.66 26.52
N ASP A 626 25.91 -15.63 26.88
CA ASP A 626 26.64 -14.40 27.21
C ASP A 626 26.93 -13.50 25.99
N ASN A 627 26.98 -14.05 24.77
CA ASN A 627 27.26 -13.23 23.57
C ASN A 627 26.07 -12.33 23.17
N PHE A 628 24.84 -12.65 23.63
CA PHE A 628 23.63 -12.02 23.11
C PHE A 628 23.03 -10.96 24.03
N LEU A 629 23.04 -11.17 25.36
CA LEU A 629 22.67 -10.13 26.34
C LEU A 629 23.60 -8.92 26.24
N ASP A 630 24.88 -9.14 25.94
CA ASP A 630 25.89 -8.11 25.72
C ASP A 630 25.66 -7.29 24.44
N LEU A 631 24.87 -7.81 23.48
CA LEU A 631 24.42 -7.11 22.27
C LEU A 631 23.13 -6.30 22.51
N ILE A 632 22.21 -6.78 23.36
CA ILE A 632 20.99 -6.05 23.77
C ILE A 632 21.37 -4.82 24.61
N VAL A 633 22.33 -4.97 25.53
CA VAL A 633 22.72 -3.90 26.47
C VAL A 633 23.55 -2.79 25.81
N LYS A 634 24.22 -3.05 24.68
CA LYS A 634 25.02 -2.04 23.95
C LYS A 634 24.22 -1.18 22.96
N GLY A 635 22.93 -1.45 22.75
CA GLY A 635 22.05 -0.67 21.90
C GLY A 635 21.45 0.55 22.60
N GLN A 636 22.23 1.61 22.82
CA GLN A 636 21.67 2.95 23.08
C GLN A 636 21.05 3.48 21.79
N VAL A 637 19.71 3.51 21.72
CA VAL A 637 19.00 3.79 20.48
C VAL A 637 17.93 4.85 20.72
N SER A 638 17.96 5.89 19.88
CA SER A 638 17.13 7.08 19.89
C SER A 638 16.00 6.99 18.86
N GLU A 639 14.98 7.83 18.97
CA GLU A 639 13.70 7.67 18.27
C GLU A 639 13.75 7.71 16.71
N SER A 640 14.85 8.16 16.09
CA SER A 640 15.05 8.00 14.63
C SER A 640 15.20 6.53 14.20
N GLU A 641 15.36 5.63 15.17
CA GLU A 641 15.60 4.21 15.01
C GLU A 641 14.36 3.37 15.34
N THR A 642 13.15 3.93 15.37
CA THR A 642 11.91 3.13 15.38
C THR A 642 11.70 2.37 14.06
N LYS A 643 12.14 2.92 12.92
CA LYS A 643 12.36 2.13 11.69
C LYS A 643 13.50 1.13 11.83
N ALA A 644 14.44 1.40 12.75
CA ALA A 644 15.49 0.46 13.09
C ALA A 644 15.08 -0.54 14.16
N ILE A 645 13.89 -0.49 14.78
CA ILE A 645 13.41 -1.60 15.62
C ILE A 645 13.23 -2.85 14.77
N ALA A 646 12.68 -2.70 13.55
CA ALA A 646 12.70 -3.76 12.55
C ALA A 646 14.13 -4.15 12.13
N ILE A 647 15.06 -3.19 11.98
CA ILE A 647 16.48 -3.43 11.60
C ILE A 647 17.33 -3.97 12.77
N HIS A 648 16.91 -3.83 14.03
CA HIS A 648 17.62 -4.33 15.21
C HIS A 648 17.17 -5.76 15.50
N TYR A 649 15.86 -6.04 15.44
CA TYR A 649 15.36 -7.42 15.54
C TYR A 649 15.63 -8.26 14.30
N LEU A 650 15.95 -7.65 13.14
CA LEU A 650 16.22 -8.36 11.89
C LEU A 650 17.53 -9.17 11.90
N PRO A 651 18.71 -8.61 12.25
CA PRO A 651 19.93 -9.39 12.47
C PRO A 651 19.72 -10.51 13.47
N TYR A 652 18.95 -10.25 14.53
CA TYR A 652 18.60 -11.27 15.53
C TYR A 652 17.71 -12.35 14.93
N TYR A 653 16.67 -12.02 14.16
CA TYR A 653 15.86 -12.99 13.43
C TYR A 653 16.72 -13.83 12.46
N LEU A 654 17.62 -13.19 11.71
CA LEU A 654 18.51 -13.86 10.76
C LEU A 654 19.55 -14.74 11.43
N GLU A 655 19.99 -14.39 12.63
CA GLU A 655 20.87 -15.22 13.45
C GLU A 655 20.10 -16.37 14.10
N MET A 656 18.87 -16.13 14.57
CA MET A 656 17.97 -17.15 15.10
C MET A 656 17.56 -18.16 14.04
N GLU A 657 17.29 -17.76 12.80
CA GLU A 657 16.92 -18.68 11.72
C GLU A 657 17.95 -19.81 11.55
N LYS A 658 19.24 -19.49 11.71
CA LYS A 658 20.34 -20.46 11.60
C LYS A 658 20.26 -21.57 12.64
N TYR A 659 19.80 -21.27 13.84
CA TYR A 659 19.78 -22.20 14.97
C TYR A 659 18.44 -22.89 15.18
N TYR A 660 17.42 -22.60 14.37
CA TYR A 660 16.08 -23.16 14.57
C TYR A 660 16.08 -24.69 14.51
N SER A 661 16.76 -25.26 13.52
CA SER A 661 16.89 -26.72 13.39
C SER A 661 17.57 -27.33 14.62
N ASP A 662 18.64 -26.70 15.10
CA ASP A 662 19.42 -27.19 16.24
C ASP A 662 18.65 -27.13 17.55
N ILE A 663 17.84 -26.09 17.74
CA ILE A 663 16.97 -25.93 18.92
C ILE A 663 15.90 -27.02 18.93
N ILE A 664 15.22 -27.26 17.80
CA ILE A 664 14.23 -28.34 17.68
C ILE A 664 14.88 -29.70 17.88
N GLY A 665 16.01 -29.96 17.23
CA GLY A 665 16.76 -31.20 17.37
C GLY A 665 17.13 -31.47 18.83
N THR A 666 17.64 -30.46 19.53
CA THR A 666 18.01 -30.55 20.95
C THR A 666 16.79 -30.81 21.84
N ILE A 667 15.68 -30.08 21.66
CA ILE A 667 14.44 -30.27 22.47
C ILE A 667 13.89 -31.70 22.31
N ILE A 668 13.87 -32.23 21.09
CA ILE A 668 13.29 -33.54 20.80
C ILE A 668 14.25 -34.67 21.25
N LYS A 669 15.54 -34.57 20.93
CA LYS A 669 16.50 -35.67 21.12
C LYS A 669 17.23 -35.65 22.44
N SER A 670 17.63 -34.49 22.95
CA SER A 670 18.51 -34.44 24.11
C SER A 670 17.80 -34.95 25.37
N ASN A 671 18.52 -35.73 26.18
CA ASN A 671 18.12 -36.07 27.55
C ASN A 671 19.05 -35.41 28.57
N ASP A 672 20.01 -34.60 28.10
CA ASP A 672 20.89 -33.81 28.97
C ASP A 672 20.17 -32.53 29.41
N LYS A 673 20.14 -32.32 30.73
CA LYS A 673 19.43 -31.18 31.33
C LYS A 673 20.03 -29.85 30.93
N THR A 674 21.36 -29.78 30.76
CA THR A 674 22.07 -28.54 30.39
C THR A 674 21.73 -28.17 28.95
N CYS A 675 21.74 -29.15 28.06
CA CYS A 675 21.37 -28.99 26.66
C CYS A 675 19.93 -28.54 26.47
N LEU A 676 18.99 -29.17 27.17
CA LEU A 676 17.57 -28.78 27.12
C LEU A 676 17.35 -27.36 27.65
N LYS A 677 18.00 -26.96 28.75
CA LYS A 677 17.93 -25.58 29.27
C LYS A 677 18.48 -24.57 28.26
N LYS A 678 19.62 -24.89 27.62
CA LYS A 678 20.22 -24.06 26.57
C LYS A 678 19.25 -23.83 25.41
N ALA A 679 18.64 -24.91 24.89
CA ALA A 679 17.66 -24.80 23.81
C ALA A 679 16.39 -24.04 24.22
N LEU A 680 15.85 -24.29 25.41
CA LEU A 680 14.63 -23.63 25.90
C LEU A 680 14.83 -22.14 26.20
N THR A 681 16.04 -21.69 26.50
CA THR A 681 16.35 -20.26 26.66
C THR A 681 16.13 -19.49 25.35
N TRP A 682 16.36 -20.14 24.20
CA TRP A 682 16.20 -19.51 22.89
C TRP A 682 14.74 -19.51 22.39
N LEU A 683 13.89 -20.39 22.93
CA LEU A 683 12.52 -20.58 22.46
C LEU A 683 11.58 -19.35 22.64
N PRO A 684 11.68 -18.54 23.72
CA PRO A 684 10.94 -17.27 23.86
C PRO A 684 11.06 -16.35 22.65
N PHE A 685 12.21 -16.30 21.98
CA PHE A 685 12.41 -15.46 20.80
C PHE A 685 11.58 -15.93 19.61
N TYR A 686 11.47 -17.24 19.36
CA TYR A 686 10.57 -17.74 18.31
C TYR A 686 9.09 -17.56 18.68
N VAL A 687 8.76 -17.60 19.97
CA VAL A 687 7.41 -17.30 20.45
C VAL A 687 7.04 -15.84 20.20
N ILE A 688 7.97 -14.88 20.30
CA ILE A 688 7.72 -13.48 19.97
C ILE A 688 7.26 -13.32 18.50
N PHE A 689 7.83 -14.08 17.57
CA PHE A 689 7.52 -13.96 16.15
C PHE A 689 6.42 -14.92 15.66
N GLY A 690 6.38 -16.16 16.16
CA GLY A 690 5.43 -17.21 15.77
C GLY A 690 4.25 -17.38 16.71
N GLY A 691 4.22 -16.62 17.82
CA GLY A 691 3.16 -16.63 18.81
C GLY A 691 2.86 -18.02 19.36
N ARG A 692 1.57 -18.30 19.53
CA ARG A 692 1.07 -19.57 20.05
C ARG A 692 1.48 -20.78 19.21
N LYS A 693 1.54 -20.66 17.88
CA LYS A 693 1.82 -21.80 16.98
C LYS A 693 3.20 -22.40 17.23
N ALA A 694 4.21 -21.55 17.44
CA ALA A 694 5.58 -21.96 17.71
C ALA A 694 5.69 -22.81 18.98
N PHE A 695 5.05 -22.40 20.07
CA PHE A 695 5.08 -23.18 21.30
C PHE A 695 4.25 -24.47 21.18
N THR A 696 3.04 -24.41 20.61
CA THR A 696 2.17 -25.60 20.50
C THR A 696 2.79 -26.74 19.69
N ALA A 697 3.66 -26.43 18.73
CA ALA A 697 4.39 -27.43 17.94
C ALA A 697 5.37 -28.25 18.79
N LEU A 698 5.98 -27.63 19.79
CA LEU A 698 7.03 -28.23 20.62
C LEU A 698 6.55 -28.67 22.01
N GLU A 699 5.38 -28.18 22.44
CA GLU A 699 4.90 -28.29 23.81
C GLU A 699 4.86 -29.72 24.35
N LYS A 700 4.37 -30.69 23.56
CA LYS A 700 4.32 -32.10 23.98
C LYS A 700 5.70 -32.72 24.20
N PHE A 701 6.70 -32.31 23.41
CA PHE A 701 8.06 -32.80 23.55
C PHE A 701 8.67 -32.26 24.84
N ILE A 702 8.49 -30.96 25.10
CA ILE A 702 8.92 -30.30 26.33
C ILE A 702 8.24 -30.95 27.56
N PHE A 703 6.93 -31.17 27.49
CA PHE A 703 6.18 -31.85 28.55
C PHE A 703 6.70 -33.26 28.84
N SER A 704 6.95 -34.07 27.81
CA SER A 704 7.54 -35.41 27.97
C SER A 704 8.93 -35.38 28.63
N LYS A 705 9.77 -34.40 28.27
CA LYS A 705 11.08 -34.19 28.92
C LYS A 705 10.94 -33.78 30.39
N ILE A 706 9.95 -32.95 30.72
CA ILE A 706 9.65 -32.56 32.11
C ILE A 706 9.26 -33.79 32.94
N LEU A 707 8.35 -34.64 32.44
CA LEU A 707 7.91 -35.83 33.18
C LEU A 707 9.03 -36.84 33.40
N SER A 708 9.88 -37.05 32.39
CA SER A 708 10.97 -38.02 32.47
C SER A 708 12.13 -37.55 33.36
N LEU A 709 12.55 -36.29 33.21
CA LEU A 709 13.72 -35.75 33.93
C LEU A 709 13.39 -35.13 35.29
N LYS A 710 12.11 -34.82 35.53
CA LYS A 710 11.58 -34.18 36.75
C LYS A 710 12.40 -32.94 37.15
N ASP A 711 12.84 -32.18 36.14
CA ASP A 711 13.73 -31.03 36.32
C ASP A 711 12.94 -29.74 36.49
N GLU A 712 13.28 -29.00 37.54
CA GLU A 712 12.53 -27.80 37.93
C GLU A 712 12.70 -26.64 36.93
N ASP A 713 13.89 -26.48 36.34
CA ASP A 713 14.15 -25.39 35.40
C ASP A 713 13.43 -25.63 34.06
N LEU A 714 13.21 -26.89 33.68
CA LEU A 714 12.37 -27.20 32.51
C LEU A 714 10.91 -26.81 32.76
N VAL A 715 10.41 -27.01 33.98
CA VAL A 715 9.06 -26.54 34.39
C VAL A 715 8.99 -25.01 34.33
N HIS A 716 10.01 -24.32 34.81
CA HIS A 716 10.12 -22.87 34.72
C HIS A 716 9.96 -22.38 33.26
N HIS A 717 10.77 -22.90 32.33
CA HIS A 717 10.70 -22.50 30.91
C HIS A 717 9.34 -22.81 30.29
N TYR A 718 8.74 -23.96 30.59
CA TYR A 718 7.41 -24.30 30.12
C TYR A 718 6.37 -23.27 30.57
N VAL A 719 6.43 -22.84 31.84
CA VAL A 719 5.51 -21.82 32.37
C VAL A 719 5.74 -20.46 31.74
N VAL A 720 7.00 -20.02 31.57
CA VAL A 720 7.34 -18.77 30.86
C VAL A 720 6.75 -18.78 29.44
N LEU A 721 6.97 -19.84 28.67
CA LEU A 721 6.46 -19.96 27.30
C LEU A 721 4.92 -20.01 27.26
N SER A 722 4.30 -20.71 28.23
CA SER A 722 2.84 -20.77 28.38
C SER A 722 2.24 -19.42 28.74
N LEU A 723 2.92 -18.63 29.58
CA LEU A 723 2.56 -17.26 29.85
C LEU A 723 2.67 -16.47 28.55
N MET A 724 3.86 -16.35 27.94
CA MET A 724 4.09 -15.53 26.73
C MET A 724 3.11 -15.82 25.58
N THR A 725 2.75 -17.10 25.36
CA THR A 725 1.80 -17.50 24.28
C THR A 725 0.34 -17.55 24.69
N GLU A 726 0.07 -17.41 25.99
CA GLU A 726 -1.21 -17.69 26.62
C GLU A 726 -1.76 -19.11 26.41
N TYR A 727 -0.93 -20.03 25.93
CA TYR A 727 -1.33 -21.40 25.73
C TYR A 727 -1.35 -22.14 27.06
N ARG A 728 -2.45 -22.86 27.34
CA ARG A 728 -2.60 -23.66 28.55
C ARG A 728 -3.17 -25.02 28.20
N ASN A 729 -2.39 -26.06 28.46
CA ASN A 729 -2.86 -27.43 28.42
C ASN A 729 -3.17 -27.89 29.85
N MET A 730 -4.44 -27.84 30.25
CA MET A 730 -4.86 -28.12 31.62
C MET A 730 -4.47 -29.52 32.10
N SER A 731 -4.47 -30.51 31.20
CA SER A 731 -4.03 -31.86 31.54
C SER A 731 -2.53 -31.90 31.88
N HIS A 732 -1.70 -31.24 31.06
CA HIS A 732 -0.25 -31.19 31.29
C HIS A 732 0.09 -30.37 32.54
N ILE A 733 -0.58 -29.23 32.74
CA ILE A 733 -0.44 -28.39 33.94
C ILE A 733 -0.76 -29.21 35.21
N SER A 734 -1.84 -29.99 35.20
CA SER A 734 -2.21 -30.84 36.34
C SER A 734 -1.13 -31.87 36.67
N GLU A 735 -0.55 -32.54 35.67
CA GLU A 735 0.52 -33.51 35.89
C GLU A 735 1.82 -32.85 36.36
N ILE A 736 2.21 -31.71 35.78
CA ILE A 736 3.39 -30.94 36.21
C ILE A 736 3.24 -30.51 37.68
N SER A 737 2.04 -30.10 38.11
CA SER A 737 1.79 -29.63 39.48
C SER A 737 2.08 -30.70 40.55
N LYS A 738 2.04 -31.99 40.18
CA LYS A 738 2.26 -33.13 41.08
C LYS A 738 3.74 -33.50 41.23
N LEU A 739 4.63 -32.96 40.40
CA LEU A 739 6.04 -33.36 40.36
C LEU A 739 6.84 -32.91 41.58
N SER A 740 6.62 -31.68 42.04
CA SER A 740 7.29 -31.12 43.21
C SER A 740 6.51 -29.95 43.80
N PRO A 741 6.79 -29.55 45.07
CA PRO A 741 6.20 -28.35 45.66
C PRO A 741 6.46 -27.07 44.85
N MET A 742 7.61 -26.97 44.17
CA MET A 742 7.94 -25.81 43.35
C MET A 742 7.25 -25.85 41.98
N SER A 743 7.10 -27.05 41.39
CA SER A 743 6.31 -27.24 40.17
C SER A 743 4.85 -26.83 40.39
N ARG A 744 4.27 -27.17 41.55
CA ARG A 744 2.94 -26.68 41.97
C ARG A 744 2.87 -25.15 41.98
N LEU A 745 3.86 -24.49 42.58
CA LEU A 745 3.93 -23.03 42.63
C LEU A 745 4.00 -22.41 41.23
N TYR A 746 4.85 -22.95 40.33
CA TYR A 746 4.92 -22.48 38.95
C TYR A 746 3.60 -22.65 38.21
N THR A 747 2.91 -23.80 38.36
CA THR A 747 1.61 -24.02 37.70
C THR A 747 0.53 -23.06 38.15
N LEU A 748 0.59 -22.52 39.38
CA LEU A 748 -0.35 -21.51 39.85
C LEU A 748 -0.24 -20.19 39.06
N LEU A 749 0.92 -19.88 38.47
CA LEU A 749 1.06 -18.74 37.54
C LEU A 749 0.17 -18.92 36.30
N LEU A 750 -0.13 -20.16 35.92
CA LEU A 750 -1.02 -20.53 34.83
C LEU A 750 -2.46 -20.80 35.30
N LEU A 751 -2.82 -20.48 36.55
CA LEU A 751 -4.14 -20.77 37.13
C LEU A 751 -4.62 -19.58 38.00
N PRO A 752 -4.99 -18.45 37.37
CA PRO A 752 -5.27 -17.18 38.06
C PRO A 752 -6.46 -17.24 39.02
N PHE A 753 -7.34 -18.24 38.87
CA PHE A 753 -8.52 -18.41 39.70
C PHE A 753 -8.36 -19.50 40.78
N GLU A 754 -7.24 -20.21 40.82
CA GLU A 754 -6.96 -21.13 41.93
C GLU A 754 -6.43 -20.35 43.14
N GLU A 755 -7.09 -20.55 44.29
CA GLU A 755 -6.68 -19.87 45.51
C GLU A 755 -5.44 -20.51 46.13
N GLY A 756 -4.45 -19.68 46.44
CA GLY A 756 -3.29 -20.07 47.21
C GLY A 756 -3.59 -20.14 48.71
N ASN A 757 -3.11 -21.19 49.38
CA ASN A 757 -3.31 -21.42 50.81
C ASN A 757 -2.10 -21.00 51.67
N SER A 758 -0.92 -20.82 51.05
CA SER A 758 0.30 -20.36 51.72
C SER A 758 0.73 -18.97 51.22
N PRO A 759 1.57 -18.22 51.98
CA PRO A 759 2.06 -16.91 51.53
C PRO A 759 2.71 -16.91 50.14
N THR A 760 3.47 -17.95 49.81
CA THR A 760 4.12 -18.09 48.48
C THR A 760 3.11 -18.47 47.38
N GLU A 761 2.07 -19.26 47.68
CA GLU A 761 1.00 -19.55 46.71
C GLU A 761 0.11 -18.32 46.46
N ILE A 762 -0.18 -17.53 47.49
CA ILE A 762 -0.90 -16.24 47.35
C ILE A 762 -0.10 -15.27 46.48
N PHE A 763 1.23 -15.26 46.64
CA PHE A 763 2.13 -14.47 45.79
C PHE A 763 2.11 -14.93 44.33
N ALA A 764 2.17 -16.24 44.05
CA ALA A 764 2.01 -16.77 42.70
C ALA A 764 0.66 -16.39 42.07
N ASN A 765 -0.42 -16.50 42.84
CA ASN A 765 -1.76 -16.13 42.38
C ASN A 765 -1.86 -14.62 42.06
N ALA A 766 -1.23 -13.75 42.86
CA ALA A 766 -1.18 -12.32 42.58
C ALA A 766 -0.46 -12.00 41.26
N ILE A 767 0.70 -12.63 41.00
CA ILE A 767 1.42 -12.49 39.72
C ILE A 767 0.56 -13.00 38.55
N SER A 768 -0.13 -14.12 38.71
CA SER A 768 -1.02 -14.65 37.67
C SER A 768 -2.15 -13.67 37.33
N LEU A 769 -2.76 -13.07 38.36
CA LEU A 769 -3.84 -12.09 38.23
C LEU A 769 -3.37 -10.78 37.59
N ASP A 770 -2.16 -10.34 37.91
CA ASP A 770 -1.51 -9.18 37.32
C ASP A 770 -1.37 -9.33 35.80
N ILE A 771 -0.74 -10.42 35.36
CA ILE A 771 -0.52 -10.75 33.94
C ILE A 771 -1.84 -10.84 33.16
N ILE A 772 -2.88 -11.46 33.73
CA ILE A 772 -4.17 -11.54 33.00
C ILE A 772 -4.93 -10.21 32.99
N THR A 773 -4.69 -9.34 33.97
CA THR A 773 -5.28 -8.00 34.01
C THR A 773 -4.67 -7.12 32.92
N GLU A 774 -3.34 -7.15 32.80
CA GLU A 774 -2.60 -6.49 31.71
C GLU A 774 -3.10 -6.95 30.34
N ARG A 775 -3.23 -8.27 30.12
CA ARG A 775 -3.75 -8.81 28.85
C ARG A 775 -5.19 -8.41 28.54
N ALA A 776 -6.05 -8.32 29.56
CA ALA A 776 -7.42 -7.86 29.36
C ALA A 776 -7.45 -6.41 28.90
N LEU A 777 -6.53 -5.58 29.41
CA LEU A 777 -6.32 -4.21 28.97
C LEU A 777 -5.81 -4.15 27.52
N GLU A 778 -4.76 -4.90 27.17
CA GLU A 778 -4.22 -4.97 25.81
C GLU A 778 -5.27 -5.39 24.76
N ARG A 779 -6.15 -6.33 25.13
CA ARG A 779 -7.27 -6.81 24.30
C ARG A 779 -8.48 -5.87 24.27
N LYS A 780 -8.45 -4.78 25.05
CA LYS A 780 -9.58 -3.85 25.23
C LYS A 780 -10.85 -4.55 25.72
N SER A 781 -10.73 -5.62 26.50
CA SER A 781 -11.86 -6.32 27.12
C SER A 781 -12.19 -5.68 28.48
N PHE A 782 -12.94 -4.58 28.46
CA PHE A 782 -13.17 -3.77 29.66
C PHE A 782 -13.82 -4.52 30.81
N ASN A 783 -14.83 -5.37 30.55
CA ASN A 783 -15.50 -6.12 31.62
C ASN A 783 -14.56 -7.12 32.30
N ASP A 784 -13.74 -7.82 31.51
CA ASP A 784 -12.75 -8.76 32.04
C ASP A 784 -11.67 -8.02 32.82
N PHE A 785 -11.20 -6.87 32.30
CA PHE A 785 -10.25 -6.01 33.00
C PHE A 785 -10.78 -5.57 34.38
N LEU A 786 -12.03 -5.12 34.47
CA LEU A 786 -12.64 -4.71 35.74
C LEU A 786 -12.71 -5.87 36.75
N ASP A 787 -13.13 -7.06 36.32
CA ASP A 787 -13.21 -8.24 37.18
C ASP A 787 -11.83 -8.72 37.64
N TYR A 788 -10.87 -8.79 36.71
CA TYR A 788 -9.51 -9.24 37.00
C TYR A 788 -8.75 -8.24 37.86
N TYR A 789 -8.87 -6.93 37.60
CA TYR A 789 -8.28 -5.89 38.43
C TYR A 789 -8.81 -5.96 39.87
N ALA A 790 -10.13 -6.13 40.06
CA ALA A 790 -10.71 -6.22 41.39
C ALA A 790 -10.16 -7.43 42.17
N LYS A 791 -9.93 -8.56 41.50
CA LYS A 791 -9.32 -9.77 42.08
C LYS A 791 -7.84 -9.57 42.36
N PHE A 792 -7.08 -9.06 41.38
CA PHE A 792 -5.67 -8.71 41.49
C PHE A 792 -5.44 -7.79 42.69
N LYS A 793 -6.18 -6.68 42.78
CA LYS A 793 -6.05 -5.69 43.84
C LYS A 793 -6.19 -6.29 45.24
N ARG A 794 -7.24 -7.11 45.46
CA ARG A 794 -7.45 -7.80 46.74
C ARG A 794 -6.29 -8.73 47.09
N LYS A 795 -5.79 -9.50 46.12
CA LYS A 795 -4.68 -10.43 46.34
C LYS A 795 -3.35 -9.69 46.52
N PHE A 796 -3.11 -8.62 45.78
CA PHE A 796 -1.91 -7.78 45.91
C PHE A 796 -1.85 -7.09 47.28
N ASP A 797 -2.97 -6.58 47.79
CA ASP A 797 -3.03 -6.00 49.14
C ASP A 797 -2.76 -7.08 50.22
N ALA A 798 -3.26 -8.31 50.02
CA ALA A 798 -2.91 -9.44 50.88
C ALA A 798 -1.40 -9.77 50.82
N VAL A 799 -0.80 -9.80 49.62
CA VAL A 799 0.66 -10.00 49.42
C VAL A 799 1.46 -8.97 50.20
N LYS A 800 1.11 -7.70 50.15
CA LYS A 800 1.80 -6.64 50.91
C LYS A 800 1.78 -6.88 52.41
N SER A 801 0.66 -7.39 52.94
CA SER A 801 0.54 -7.72 54.38
C SER A 801 1.37 -8.93 54.81
N ILE A 802 1.67 -9.85 53.88
CA ILE A 802 2.38 -11.11 54.16
C ILE A 802 3.79 -11.16 53.55
N ALA A 803 4.28 -10.09 52.93
CA ALA A 803 5.52 -10.06 52.15
C ALA A 803 6.73 -10.67 52.90
N ARG A 804 6.88 -10.35 54.19
CA ARG A 804 7.95 -10.88 55.05
C ARG A 804 7.87 -12.39 55.32
N LYS A 805 6.71 -13.01 55.09
CA LYS A 805 6.44 -14.45 55.27
C LYS A 805 6.57 -15.24 53.96
N ILE A 806 6.81 -14.56 52.83
CA ILE A 806 7.06 -15.22 51.54
C ILE A 806 8.47 -15.80 51.58
N ASP A 807 8.59 -17.07 51.22
CA ASP A 807 9.90 -17.72 51.01
C ASP A 807 10.67 -16.97 49.92
N LYS A 808 11.82 -16.38 50.28
CA LYS A 808 12.60 -15.52 49.37
C LYS A 808 13.11 -16.27 48.14
N ILE A 809 13.52 -17.53 48.30
CA ILE A 809 14.10 -18.32 47.21
C ILE A 809 12.99 -18.75 46.24
N LYS A 810 11.90 -19.32 46.76
CA LYS A 810 10.75 -19.72 45.94
C LYS A 810 10.07 -18.52 45.30
N GLY A 811 9.97 -17.41 46.04
CA GLY A 811 9.40 -16.17 45.56
C GLY A 811 10.22 -15.54 44.42
N ALA A 812 11.56 -15.51 44.52
CA ALA A 812 12.42 -15.04 43.43
C ALA A 812 12.25 -15.88 42.14
N LYS A 813 12.14 -17.21 42.30
CA LYS A 813 11.86 -18.11 41.16
C LYS A 813 10.51 -17.82 40.48
N LEU A 814 9.47 -17.55 41.26
CA LEU A 814 8.15 -17.15 40.73
C LEU A 814 8.19 -15.79 40.05
N ALA A 815 8.86 -14.81 40.66
CA ALA A 815 9.08 -13.49 40.07
C ALA A 815 9.78 -13.58 38.72
N SER A 816 10.80 -14.43 38.61
CA SER A 816 11.53 -14.65 37.36
C SER A 816 10.64 -15.26 36.27
N ALA A 817 9.79 -16.23 36.62
CA ALA A 817 8.91 -16.88 35.65
C ALA A 817 7.76 -16.00 35.17
N GLY A 818 7.19 -15.18 36.06
CA GLY A 818 6.00 -14.38 35.75
C GLY A 818 6.29 -12.96 35.28
N LEU A 819 7.26 -12.29 35.91
CA LEU A 819 7.53 -10.86 35.74
C LEU A 819 8.99 -10.57 35.34
N MET A 820 9.79 -11.61 35.06
CA MET A 820 11.24 -11.51 34.84
C MET A 820 12.00 -10.81 35.98
N GLY A 821 11.43 -10.83 37.20
CA GLY A 821 12.04 -10.25 38.40
C GLY A 821 13.08 -11.16 39.04
N ASP A 822 14.07 -10.58 39.70
CA ASP A 822 15.16 -11.28 40.39
C ASP A 822 14.88 -11.56 41.88
N SER A 823 13.81 -10.97 42.43
CA SER A 823 13.49 -11.02 43.85
C SER A 823 12.02 -10.76 44.14
N VAL A 824 11.57 -11.14 45.34
CA VAL A 824 10.20 -10.84 45.83
C VAL A 824 9.95 -9.34 45.88
N ASP A 825 10.91 -8.56 46.38
CA ASP A 825 10.77 -7.11 46.52
C ASP A 825 10.68 -6.42 45.14
N SER A 826 11.47 -6.89 44.16
CA SER A 826 11.41 -6.41 42.78
C SER A 826 10.04 -6.69 42.13
N ALA A 827 9.53 -7.91 42.28
CA ALA A 827 8.20 -8.27 41.78
C ALA A 827 7.05 -7.52 42.48
N ILE A 828 7.13 -7.29 43.79
CA ILE A 828 6.13 -6.47 44.50
C ILE A 828 6.14 -5.04 43.96
N LYS A 829 7.33 -4.48 43.73
CA LYS A 829 7.48 -3.14 43.16
C LYS A 829 6.91 -3.06 41.73
N GLN A 830 7.13 -4.09 40.91
CA GLN A 830 6.55 -4.17 39.56
C GLN A 830 5.01 -4.20 39.62
N MET A 831 4.42 -5.11 40.39
CA MET A 831 2.96 -5.15 40.61
C MET A 831 2.41 -3.84 41.20
N GLU A 832 3.22 -3.08 41.94
CA GLU A 832 2.86 -1.75 42.44
C GLU A 832 2.71 -0.73 41.32
N ILE A 833 3.66 -0.74 40.37
CA ILE A 833 3.65 0.05 39.13
C ILE A 833 2.45 -0.35 38.27
N ASP A 834 2.26 -1.65 38.03
CA ASP A 834 1.17 -2.18 37.19
C ASP A 834 -0.20 -1.86 37.81
N ASN A 835 -0.33 -1.98 39.13
CA ASN A 835 -1.54 -1.55 39.84
C ASN A 835 -1.82 -0.06 39.66
N ASP A 836 -0.81 0.80 39.60
CA ASP A 836 -1.00 2.23 39.38
C ASP A 836 -1.35 2.52 37.91
N GLU A 837 -0.79 1.79 36.96
CA GLU A 837 -1.19 1.81 35.55
C GLU A 837 -2.66 1.41 35.39
N PHE A 838 -3.08 0.30 36.01
CA PHE A 838 -4.47 -0.15 35.97
C PHE A 838 -5.43 0.89 36.57
N LYS A 839 -5.06 1.57 37.66
CA LYS A 839 -5.87 2.69 38.19
C LYS A 839 -5.93 3.84 37.20
N MET A 840 -4.83 4.16 36.52
CA MET A 840 -4.85 5.19 35.50
C MET A 840 -5.83 4.85 34.38
N GLN A 841 -5.84 3.62 33.91
CA GLN A 841 -6.79 3.13 32.91
C GLN A 841 -8.25 3.18 33.40
N LEU A 842 -8.50 2.88 34.68
CA LEU A 842 -9.82 3.11 35.29
C LEU A 842 -10.22 4.58 35.32
N GLY A 843 -9.29 5.48 35.65
CA GLY A 843 -9.53 6.93 35.64
C GLY A 843 -9.88 7.44 34.23
N ILE A 844 -9.17 6.97 33.21
CA ILE A 844 -9.43 7.29 31.81
C ILE A 844 -10.80 6.73 31.37
N LEU A 845 -11.11 5.49 31.73
CA LEU A 845 -12.41 4.88 31.45
C LEU A 845 -13.55 5.67 32.10
N LEU A 846 -13.40 6.04 33.38
CA LEU A 846 -14.38 6.84 34.11
C LEU A 846 -14.61 8.19 33.42
N PHE A 847 -13.54 8.86 32.97
CA PHE A 847 -13.63 10.11 32.23
C PHE A 847 -14.38 9.98 30.89
N ARG A 848 -14.10 8.93 30.11
CA ARG A 848 -14.67 8.72 28.77
C ARG A 848 -16.09 8.16 28.77
N THR A 849 -16.48 7.41 29.81
CA THR A 849 -17.76 6.69 29.86
C THR A 849 -18.76 7.22 30.87
N LEU A 850 -18.45 8.34 31.53
CA LEU A 850 -19.32 8.98 32.51
C LEU A 850 -20.76 9.14 32.00
N SER A 851 -21.73 8.74 32.82
CA SER A 851 -23.15 8.88 32.51
C SER A 851 -23.61 10.34 32.70
N PRO A 852 -24.62 10.82 31.94
CA PRO A 852 -25.25 12.12 32.18
C PRO A 852 -25.75 12.33 33.62
N GLU A 853 -26.21 11.26 34.27
CA GLU A 853 -26.78 11.28 35.63
C GLU A 853 -25.72 11.37 36.74
N ASP A 854 -24.46 11.04 36.43
CA ASP A 854 -23.39 10.99 37.43
C ASP A 854 -22.95 12.41 37.87
N ASP A 855 -22.51 12.53 39.13
CA ASP A 855 -21.91 13.79 39.62
C ASP A 855 -20.52 14.01 38.98
N LEU A 856 -20.51 14.86 37.96
CA LEU A 856 -19.33 15.20 37.16
C LEU A 856 -18.14 15.66 38.01
N LYS A 857 -18.38 16.44 39.07
CA LYS A 857 -17.29 16.97 39.90
C LYS A 857 -16.63 15.88 40.74
N SER A 858 -17.42 15.00 41.33
CA SER A 858 -16.88 13.87 42.10
C SER A 858 -16.21 12.84 41.19
N ALA A 859 -16.78 12.56 40.02
CA ALA A 859 -16.21 11.62 39.06
C ALA A 859 -14.85 12.09 38.51
N LEU A 860 -14.71 13.37 38.15
CA LEU A 860 -13.42 13.89 37.66
C LEU A 860 -12.35 13.92 38.75
N LYS A 861 -12.72 14.26 40.00
CA LYS A 861 -11.80 14.17 41.14
C LYS A 861 -11.32 12.73 41.36
N GLU A 862 -12.21 11.77 41.23
CA GLU A 862 -11.87 10.36 41.36
C GLU A 862 -10.99 9.88 40.20
N ALA A 863 -11.31 10.27 38.96
CA ALA A 863 -10.49 9.97 37.79
C ALA A 863 -9.07 10.52 37.94
N GLU A 864 -8.91 11.78 38.34
CA GLU A 864 -7.60 12.38 38.58
C GLU A 864 -6.86 11.68 39.74
N ARG A 865 -7.56 11.35 40.83
CA ARG A 865 -6.98 10.62 41.97
C ARG A 865 -6.46 9.24 41.58
N LEU A 866 -7.19 8.53 40.73
CA LEU A 866 -6.81 7.21 40.24
C LEU A 866 -5.60 7.26 39.29
N SER A 867 -5.54 8.25 38.40
CA SER A 867 -4.49 8.36 37.38
C SER A 867 -3.20 9.04 37.87
N SER A 868 -3.26 9.87 38.92
CA SER A 868 -2.11 10.64 39.39
C SER A 868 -0.86 9.80 39.77
N PRO A 869 -0.97 8.65 40.46
CA PRO A 869 0.20 7.86 40.86
C PRO A 869 1.06 7.40 39.67
N PHE A 870 0.43 6.85 38.63
CA PHE A 870 1.16 6.39 37.45
C PHE A 870 1.68 7.54 36.60
N TYR A 871 0.93 8.64 36.47
CA TYR A 871 1.44 9.86 35.85
C TYR A 871 2.75 10.33 36.53
N ASN A 872 2.79 10.38 37.86
CA ASN A 872 3.99 10.78 38.59
C ASN A 872 5.16 9.80 38.36
N TYR A 873 4.88 8.50 38.27
CA TYR A 873 5.86 7.50 37.87
C TYR A 873 6.40 7.78 36.45
N LEU A 874 5.54 7.98 35.46
CA LEU A 874 5.94 8.29 34.08
C LEU A 874 6.79 9.57 33.99
N ILE A 875 6.46 10.62 34.76
CA ILE A 875 7.27 11.84 34.80
C ILE A 875 8.65 11.58 35.40
N SER A 876 8.73 10.76 36.45
CA SER A 876 10.02 10.39 37.05
C SER A 876 10.91 9.62 36.06
N VAL A 877 10.34 8.68 35.29
CA VAL A 877 11.06 7.90 34.28
C VAL A 877 11.43 8.77 33.06
N SER A 878 10.54 9.66 32.64
CA SER A 878 10.76 10.67 31.58
C SER A 878 11.94 11.61 31.86
N SER A 879 12.30 11.80 33.13
CA SER A 879 13.48 12.60 33.52
C SER A 879 14.80 11.84 33.34
N GLN A 880 14.74 10.51 33.21
CA GLN A 880 15.89 9.61 33.10
C GLN A 880 16.12 9.11 31.65
N GLY A 881 15.17 9.33 30.72
CA GLY A 881 15.23 8.92 29.32
C GLY A 881 13.99 9.35 28.50
N ARG A 882 13.86 8.91 27.24
CA ARG A 882 12.62 9.09 26.45
C ARG A 882 11.62 7.97 26.74
N LEU A 883 10.33 8.31 26.84
CA LEU A 883 9.25 7.36 27.10
C LEU A 883 8.75 6.67 25.82
N PRO A 884 8.37 5.39 25.88
CA PRO A 884 7.58 4.72 24.84
C PRO A 884 6.32 5.48 24.43
N SER A 885 5.92 5.34 23.17
CA SER A 885 4.84 6.14 22.57
C SER A 885 3.45 5.91 23.18
N ILE A 886 3.23 4.73 23.78
CA ILE A 886 1.99 4.36 24.50
C ILE A 886 1.86 5.12 25.82
N TYR A 887 2.95 5.20 26.61
CA TYR A 887 2.98 5.99 27.85
C TYR A 887 2.90 7.50 27.59
N ILE A 888 3.33 7.95 26.41
CA ILE A 888 3.10 9.35 26.00
C ILE A 888 1.59 9.61 25.83
N GLU A 889 0.84 8.72 25.19
CA GLU A 889 -0.62 8.87 25.04
C GLU A 889 -1.34 8.89 26.40
N GLU A 890 -0.90 8.08 27.34
CA GLU A 890 -1.44 8.09 28.70
C GLU A 890 -1.21 9.43 29.42
N ILE A 891 -0.02 10.04 29.28
CA ILE A 891 0.25 11.39 29.80
C ILE A 891 -0.77 12.39 29.21
N PHE A 892 -1.13 12.27 27.93
CA PHE A 892 -2.15 13.11 27.31
C PHE A 892 -3.50 12.94 27.99
N ASP A 893 -3.95 11.70 28.15
CA ASP A 893 -5.24 11.36 28.74
C ASP A 893 -5.34 11.88 30.19
N TYR A 894 -4.25 11.79 30.97
CA TYR A 894 -4.19 12.40 32.29
C TYR A 894 -4.35 13.92 32.25
N LEU A 895 -3.65 14.60 31.33
CA LEU A 895 -3.75 16.05 31.19
C LEU A 895 -5.15 16.48 30.75
N GLN A 896 -5.87 15.69 29.96
CA GLN A 896 -7.28 15.93 29.65
C GLN A 896 -8.16 15.86 30.90
N ILE A 897 -7.98 14.84 31.75
CA ILE A 897 -8.72 14.71 33.02
C ILE A 897 -8.45 15.92 33.92
N ARG A 898 -7.18 16.30 34.07
CA ARG A 898 -6.78 17.45 34.89
C ARG A 898 -7.30 18.77 34.33
N LEU A 899 -7.31 18.93 33.00
CA LEU A 899 -7.90 20.08 32.32
C LEU A 899 -9.41 20.14 32.59
N ALA A 900 -10.13 19.03 32.42
CA ALA A 900 -11.55 18.93 32.70
C ALA A 900 -11.88 19.34 34.14
N ASN A 901 -11.14 18.83 35.13
CA ASN A 901 -11.35 19.19 36.54
C ASN A 901 -11.09 20.69 36.80
N SER A 902 -10.04 21.26 36.19
CA SER A 902 -9.72 22.68 36.30
C SER A 902 -10.75 23.60 35.63
N LEU A 903 -11.39 23.16 34.54
CA LEU A 903 -12.43 23.91 33.84
C LEU A 903 -13.72 23.98 34.66
N ILE A 904 -14.09 22.88 35.34
CA ILE A 904 -15.28 22.84 36.20
C ILE A 904 -15.08 23.54 37.53
N SER A 905 -13.87 23.53 38.10
CA SER A 905 -13.58 24.14 39.40
C SER A 905 -13.81 25.67 39.41
N GLY A 906 -13.85 26.30 38.23
CA GLY A 906 -14.18 27.72 38.04
C GLY A 906 -13.02 28.67 38.32
N LYS A 907 -11.86 28.17 38.77
CA LYS A 907 -10.69 28.99 39.12
C LYS A 907 -9.94 29.40 37.86
N ALA A 908 -9.99 30.69 37.53
CA ALA A 908 -9.53 31.25 36.26
C ALA A 908 -8.04 31.01 35.90
N TYR A 909 -7.20 30.63 36.86
CA TYR A 909 -5.76 30.44 36.65
C TYR A 909 -5.33 28.97 36.55
N GLU A 910 -6.12 28.01 37.05
CA GLU A 910 -5.69 26.60 37.12
C GLU A 910 -5.61 25.94 35.73
N TYR A 911 -6.62 26.14 34.87
CA TYR A 911 -6.63 25.54 33.54
C TYR A 911 -5.49 26.04 32.65
N LYS A 912 -5.06 27.29 32.82
CA LYS A 912 -3.93 27.86 32.06
C LYS A 912 -2.61 27.16 32.38
N SER A 913 -2.41 26.73 33.63
CA SER A 913 -1.25 25.92 34.00
C SER A 913 -1.25 24.59 33.27
N VAL A 914 -2.41 23.92 33.21
CA VAL A 914 -2.54 22.63 32.49
C VAL A 914 -2.33 22.81 30.99
N LEU A 915 -2.81 23.91 30.40
CA LEU A 915 -2.53 24.24 29.00
C LEU A 915 -1.04 24.46 28.74
N ASN A 916 -0.29 25.07 29.66
CA ASN A 916 1.17 25.17 29.53
C ASN A 916 1.83 23.80 29.60
N ASP A 917 1.35 22.88 30.46
CA ASP A 917 1.86 21.50 30.50
C ASP A 917 1.68 20.83 29.13
N PHE A 918 0.52 20.98 28.46
CA PHE A 918 0.32 20.50 27.09
C PHE A 918 1.33 21.11 26.08
N LEU A 919 1.65 22.40 26.20
CA LEU A 919 2.66 23.04 25.35
C LEU A 919 4.06 22.46 25.58
N ASP A 920 4.44 22.24 26.84
CA ASP A 920 5.76 21.71 27.20
C ASP A 920 5.92 20.26 26.73
N TYR A 921 4.91 19.41 26.97
CA TYR A 921 4.94 18.00 26.51
C TYR A 921 4.87 17.88 24.99
N SER A 922 4.04 18.68 24.31
CA SER A 922 3.98 18.68 22.83
C SER A 922 5.27 19.16 22.17
N ASN A 923 6.07 19.99 22.84
CA ASN A 923 7.41 20.35 22.37
C ASN A 923 8.43 19.23 22.60
N LYS A 924 8.27 18.44 23.67
CA LYS A 924 9.18 17.35 24.04
C LYS A 924 8.92 16.06 23.23
N TYR A 925 7.67 15.77 22.89
CA TYR A 925 7.23 14.52 22.25
C TYR A 925 6.41 14.82 20.98
N PHE A 926 6.97 14.56 19.80
CA PHE A 926 6.33 14.96 18.53
C PHE A 926 5.37 13.87 18.01
N LYS A 927 4.05 14.13 18.09
CA LYS A 927 2.96 13.34 17.47
C LYS A 927 1.86 14.28 16.94
N ASP A 928 1.14 13.88 15.88
CA ASP A 928 0.12 14.72 15.21
C ASP A 928 -1.04 15.17 16.13
N ILE A 929 -1.48 14.32 17.07
CA ILE A 929 -2.51 14.64 18.07
C ILE A 929 -2.04 15.80 18.98
N TRP A 930 -0.77 15.78 19.37
CA TRP A 930 -0.18 16.81 20.24
C TRP A 930 0.00 18.15 19.53
N ALA A 931 0.23 18.12 18.22
CA ALA A 931 0.24 19.34 17.42
C ALA A 931 -1.14 20.03 17.42
N ASN A 932 -2.23 19.26 17.36
CA ASN A 932 -3.61 19.78 17.46
C ASN A 932 -3.89 20.36 18.85
N ALA A 933 -3.58 19.61 19.92
CA ALA A 933 -3.74 20.09 21.30
C ALA A 933 -2.93 21.36 21.57
N LYS A 934 -1.69 21.44 21.07
CA LYS A 934 -0.83 22.64 21.16
C LYS A 934 -1.48 23.86 20.51
N ILE A 935 -2.11 23.70 19.34
CA ILE A 935 -2.80 24.80 18.65
C ILE A 935 -3.98 25.28 19.49
N ILE A 936 -4.84 24.35 19.92
CA ILE A 936 -6.02 24.69 20.73
C ILE A 936 -5.59 25.34 22.06
N ALA A 937 -4.55 24.84 22.71
CA ALA A 937 -3.98 25.42 23.94
C ALA A 937 -3.50 26.86 23.71
N LYS A 938 -2.75 27.12 22.63
CA LYS A 938 -2.32 28.48 22.27
C LYS A 938 -3.51 29.42 22.03
N LEU A 939 -4.54 28.95 21.30
CA LEU A 939 -5.75 29.73 21.03
C LEU A 939 -6.54 30.05 22.31
N ALA A 940 -6.62 29.09 23.24
CA ALA A 940 -7.26 29.28 24.54
C ALA A 940 -6.46 30.25 25.45
N LEU A 941 -5.13 30.26 25.33
CA LEU A 941 -4.21 31.17 26.04
C LEU A 941 -4.06 32.56 25.39
N ASN A 942 -4.75 32.83 24.28
CA ASN A 942 -4.57 34.05 23.45
C ASN A 942 -3.11 34.25 22.98
N GLN A 943 -2.40 33.16 22.69
CA GLN A 943 -1.07 33.18 22.09
C GLN A 943 -1.15 33.06 20.57
N ASP A 944 -0.14 33.60 19.87
CA ASP A 944 -0.07 33.49 18.43
C ASP A 944 0.23 32.05 17.96
N VAL A 945 -0.54 31.62 16.96
CA VAL A 945 -0.36 30.36 16.25
C VAL A 945 0.25 30.68 14.89
N GLU A 946 1.44 30.15 14.60
CA GLU A 946 2.09 30.34 13.30
C GLU A 946 1.23 29.77 12.17
N HIS A 947 1.02 30.58 11.13
CA HIS A 947 0.08 30.33 10.02
C HIS A 947 0.53 29.24 9.02
N THR A 948 1.54 28.42 9.35
CA THR A 948 2.24 27.53 8.41
C THR A 948 1.70 26.10 8.35
N LEU A 949 0.70 25.75 9.16
CA LEU A 949 0.16 24.38 9.21
C LEU A 949 -0.89 24.14 8.13
N ASP A 950 -0.66 23.13 7.29
CA ASP A 950 -1.59 22.70 6.25
C ASP A 950 -2.86 22.11 6.88
N THR A 951 -4.01 22.67 6.54
CA THR A 951 -5.33 22.31 7.08
C THR A 951 -5.70 20.83 6.91
N ARG A 952 -5.03 20.07 6.05
CA ARG A 952 -5.23 18.61 5.90
C ARG A 952 -4.75 17.77 7.07
N PHE A 953 -3.88 18.31 7.91
CA PHE A 953 -3.37 17.61 9.09
C PHE A 953 -4.03 18.09 10.39
N LEU A 954 -4.95 19.05 10.29
CA LEU A 954 -5.73 19.51 11.43
C LEU A 954 -6.96 18.62 11.60
N PHE A 955 -7.23 18.25 12.84
CA PHE A 955 -8.48 17.61 13.22
C PHE A 955 -9.62 18.62 13.04
N MET A 956 -10.85 18.13 12.84
CA MET A 956 -12.01 19.00 12.57
C MET A 956 -12.25 19.92 13.76
N ILE A 957 -12.06 19.41 14.98
CA ILE A 957 -12.17 20.20 16.22
C ILE A 957 -11.13 21.33 16.30
N THR A 958 -9.93 21.14 15.76
CA THR A 958 -8.89 22.18 15.72
C THR A 958 -9.24 23.28 14.70
N LEU A 959 -9.82 22.90 13.55
CA LEU A 959 -10.38 23.87 12.60
C LEU A 959 -11.53 24.65 13.23
N ALA A 960 -12.39 23.98 14.00
CA ALA A 960 -13.47 24.62 14.73
C ALA A 960 -12.94 25.64 15.77
N ALA A 961 -11.88 25.29 16.50
CA ALA A 961 -11.21 26.17 17.46
C ALA A 961 -10.64 27.44 16.79
N LEU A 962 -10.04 27.30 15.60
CA LEU A 962 -9.58 28.43 14.80
C LEU A 962 -10.75 29.33 14.37
N ALA A 963 -11.84 28.72 13.89
CA ALA A 963 -13.03 29.42 13.42
C ALA A 963 -13.70 30.24 14.54
N LEU A 964 -13.77 29.70 15.76
CA LEU A 964 -14.25 30.42 16.95
C LEU A 964 -13.41 31.66 17.30
N ARG A 965 -12.13 31.70 16.92
CA ARG A 965 -11.25 32.88 17.02
C ARG A 965 -11.30 33.77 15.77
N GLY A 966 -12.22 33.52 14.84
CA GLY A 966 -12.37 34.27 13.60
C GLY A 966 -11.34 33.92 12.52
N LYS A 967 -10.55 32.85 12.69
CA LYS A 967 -9.55 32.38 11.71
C LYS A 967 -10.08 31.17 10.95
N ASN A 968 -9.88 31.12 9.63
CA ASN A 968 -10.25 29.98 8.78
C ASN A 968 -11.76 29.58 8.85
N VAL A 969 -12.65 30.54 9.08
CA VAL A 969 -14.10 30.29 9.25
C VAL A 969 -14.73 29.65 8.00
N ASN A 970 -14.35 30.15 6.81
CA ASN A 970 -14.89 29.63 5.55
C ASN A 970 -14.40 28.20 5.27
N GLU A 971 -13.12 27.92 5.56
CA GLU A 971 -12.53 26.60 5.42
C GLU A 971 -13.19 25.60 6.38
N PHE A 972 -13.49 26.02 7.60
CA PHE A 972 -14.23 25.21 8.57
C PHE A 972 -15.65 24.89 8.06
N PHE A 973 -16.41 25.89 7.60
CA PHE A 973 -17.75 25.65 7.05
C PHE A 973 -17.73 24.71 5.84
N GLN A 974 -16.81 24.91 4.91
CA GLN A 974 -16.65 24.00 3.76
C GLN A 974 -16.31 22.58 4.18
N ALA A 975 -15.46 22.40 5.20
CA ALA A 975 -15.09 21.08 5.70
C ALA A 975 -16.27 20.34 6.34
N VAL A 976 -17.10 21.04 7.12
CA VAL A 976 -18.33 20.48 7.71
C VAL A 976 -19.33 20.11 6.62
N GLU A 977 -19.65 21.06 5.74
CA GLU A 977 -20.65 20.90 4.66
C GLU A 977 -20.27 19.81 3.66
N SER A 978 -18.98 19.69 3.32
CA SER A 978 -18.51 18.63 2.40
C SER A 978 -18.60 17.22 2.99
N LYS A 979 -18.62 17.11 4.33
CA LYS A 979 -18.76 15.84 5.04
C LYS A 979 -20.20 15.53 5.43
N GLY A 980 -21.15 16.44 5.18
CA GLY A 980 -22.57 16.27 5.52
C GLY A 980 -22.86 16.29 7.02
N ILE A 981 -21.92 16.76 7.85
CA ILE A 981 -22.06 16.75 9.32
C ILE A 981 -23.21 17.68 9.76
N GLU A 982 -23.46 18.75 9.02
CA GLU A 982 -24.55 19.70 9.24
C GLU A 982 -25.95 19.07 9.04
N THR A 983 -26.05 17.98 8.30
CA THR A 983 -27.33 17.29 8.04
C THR A 983 -27.40 15.89 8.64
N GLU A 984 -26.32 15.41 9.26
CA GLU A 984 -26.26 14.09 9.90
C GLU A 984 -27.16 14.02 11.14
N ASP A 985 -27.75 12.85 11.38
CA ASP A 985 -28.59 12.57 12.54
C ASP A 985 -27.79 12.64 13.85
N LEU A 986 -28.28 13.38 14.84
CA LEU A 986 -27.64 13.52 16.14
C LEU A 986 -27.48 12.18 16.88
N GLU A 987 -28.40 11.23 16.67
CA GLU A 987 -28.30 9.88 17.22
C GLU A 987 -27.07 9.11 16.69
N LYS A 988 -26.62 9.43 15.48
CA LYS A 988 -25.39 8.87 14.93
C LYS A 988 -24.17 9.66 15.39
N LEU A 989 -24.27 11.00 15.36
CA LEU A 989 -23.15 11.87 15.74
C LEU A 989 -22.75 11.70 17.21
N ARG A 990 -23.67 11.38 18.13
CA ARG A 990 -23.32 11.18 19.56
C ARG A 990 -22.31 10.05 19.81
N MET A 991 -22.14 9.13 18.85
CA MET A 991 -21.13 8.06 18.93
C MET A 991 -19.72 8.56 18.55
N ASP A 992 -19.62 9.75 17.95
CA ASP A 992 -18.38 10.44 17.58
C ASP A 992 -18.35 11.82 18.24
N GLN A 993 -17.74 11.89 19.42
CA GLN A 993 -17.76 13.09 20.25
C GLN A 993 -17.15 14.31 19.55
N GLU A 994 -16.10 14.10 18.74
CA GLU A 994 -15.45 15.17 17.98
C GLU A 994 -16.43 15.79 16.97
N LEU A 995 -17.08 14.95 16.16
CA LEU A 995 -17.98 15.43 15.12
C LEU A 995 -19.27 16.04 15.67
N ALA A 996 -19.77 15.53 16.80
CA ALA A 996 -20.91 16.11 17.50
C ALA A 996 -20.62 17.55 17.98
N GLU A 997 -19.46 17.78 18.61
CA GLU A 997 -19.07 19.13 19.06
C GLU A 997 -18.82 20.07 17.87
N VAL A 998 -18.23 19.54 16.78
CA VAL A 998 -18.08 20.29 15.53
C VAL A 998 -19.43 20.76 14.96
N ARG A 999 -20.49 19.95 15.06
CA ARG A 999 -21.85 20.34 14.67
C ARG A 999 -22.41 21.46 15.54
N VAL A 1000 -22.14 21.44 16.85
CA VAL A 1000 -22.51 22.53 17.77
C VAL A 1000 -21.83 23.83 17.35
N ILE A 1001 -20.51 23.80 17.15
CA ILE A 1001 -19.71 24.98 16.77
C ILE A 1001 -20.14 25.54 15.41
N TYR A 1002 -20.39 24.67 14.42
CA TYR A 1002 -20.89 25.08 13.10
C TYR A 1002 -22.19 25.87 13.22
N SER A 1003 -23.16 25.33 13.95
CA SER A 1003 -24.49 25.91 14.13
C SER A 1003 -24.41 27.24 14.91
N PHE A 1004 -23.59 27.27 15.97
CA PHE A 1004 -23.30 28.47 16.75
C PHE A 1004 -22.72 29.61 15.88
N LEU A 1005 -21.70 29.30 15.05
CA LEU A 1005 -21.07 30.29 14.16
C LEU A 1005 -21.98 30.77 13.02
N LYS A 1006 -22.98 29.97 12.61
CA LYS A 1006 -24.02 30.38 11.65
C LYS A 1006 -25.13 31.22 12.29
N GLY A 1007 -25.10 31.40 13.62
CA GLY A 1007 -26.14 32.12 14.36
C GLY A 1007 -27.42 31.30 14.55
N GLU A 1008 -27.35 29.98 14.42
CA GLU A 1008 -28.46 29.07 14.70
C GLU A 1008 -28.63 28.88 16.21
N ASN A 1009 -29.85 28.57 16.66
CA ASN A 1009 -30.07 28.20 18.06
C ASN A 1009 -29.56 26.77 18.29
N VAL A 1010 -28.52 26.64 19.14
CA VAL A 1010 -27.86 25.36 19.46
C VAL A 1010 -28.44 24.63 20.67
N ASP A 1011 -29.38 25.22 21.40
CA ASP A 1011 -29.90 24.68 22.67
C ASP A 1011 -30.46 23.27 22.51
N ASN A 1012 -31.18 23.00 21.41
CA ASN A 1012 -31.74 21.67 21.14
C ASN A 1012 -30.65 20.62 20.90
N ILE A 1013 -29.58 20.98 20.21
CA ILE A 1013 -28.45 20.08 19.92
C ILE A 1013 -27.70 19.80 21.23
N ILE A 1014 -27.42 20.85 21.99
CA ILE A 1014 -26.73 20.76 23.29
C ILE A 1014 -27.53 19.89 24.26
N ASN A 1015 -28.82 20.15 24.44
CA ASN A 1015 -29.64 19.39 25.39
C ASN A 1015 -29.71 17.91 25.01
N PHE A 1016 -29.84 17.60 23.72
CA PHE A 1016 -29.79 16.22 23.24
C PHE A 1016 -28.45 15.54 23.59
N LEU A 1017 -27.32 16.21 23.34
CA LEU A 1017 -25.98 15.67 23.61
C LEU A 1017 -25.67 15.59 25.11
N ASP A 1018 -26.15 16.54 25.92
CA ASP A 1018 -26.03 16.50 27.38
C ASP A 1018 -26.82 15.32 27.99
N GLU A 1019 -27.97 14.97 27.41
CA GLU A 1019 -28.83 13.86 27.87
C GLU A 1019 -28.42 12.48 27.32
N ASN A 1020 -27.84 12.42 26.11
CA ASN A 1020 -27.62 11.15 25.39
C ASN A 1020 -26.16 10.85 25.07
N GLY A 1021 -25.27 11.83 25.23
CA GLY A 1021 -23.82 11.69 25.04
C GLY A 1021 -23.16 11.01 26.25
N LYS A 1022 -22.08 10.28 26.00
CA LYS A 1022 -21.24 9.69 27.05
C LYS A 1022 -20.01 10.55 27.30
N GLY A 1023 -19.49 10.54 28.53
CA GLY A 1023 -18.22 11.18 28.89
C GLY A 1023 -18.36 12.60 29.41
N ALA A 1024 -17.27 13.12 29.98
CA ALA A 1024 -17.25 14.44 30.62
C ALA A 1024 -17.20 15.63 29.65
N SER A 1025 -16.71 15.43 28.42
CA SER A 1025 -16.36 16.50 27.48
C SER A 1025 -17.55 17.41 27.11
N PHE A 1026 -18.69 16.82 26.71
CA PHE A 1026 -19.90 17.58 26.34
C PHE A 1026 -20.41 18.48 27.47
N ARG A 1027 -20.60 17.91 28.67
CA ARG A 1027 -21.13 18.63 29.83
C ARG A 1027 -20.27 19.82 30.22
N ILE A 1028 -18.95 19.72 30.02
CA ILE A 1028 -18.00 20.81 30.28
C ILE A 1028 -18.09 21.86 29.18
N ALA A 1029 -17.96 21.45 27.92
CA ALA A 1029 -17.93 22.34 26.77
C ALA A 1029 -19.23 23.15 26.68
N HIS A 1030 -20.38 22.48 26.74
CA HIS A 1030 -21.69 23.11 26.65
C HIS A 1030 -21.99 24.06 27.82
N LYS A 1031 -21.56 23.73 29.04
CA LYS A 1031 -21.66 24.65 30.18
C LYS A 1031 -20.89 25.94 29.91
N LEU A 1032 -19.65 25.84 29.45
CA LEU A 1032 -18.79 27.00 29.18
C LEU A 1032 -19.30 27.83 28.00
N LEU A 1033 -19.88 27.18 26.98
CA LEU A 1033 -20.54 27.86 25.86
C LEU A 1033 -21.78 28.63 26.33
N LYS A 1034 -22.64 28.02 27.16
CA LYS A 1034 -23.82 28.66 27.77
C LYS A 1034 -23.44 29.85 28.68
N GLU A 1035 -22.29 29.78 29.36
CA GLU A 1035 -21.73 30.87 30.17
C GLU A 1035 -21.04 31.97 29.32
N ASN A 1036 -20.94 31.78 28.00
CA ASN A 1036 -20.23 32.65 27.06
C ASN A 1036 -18.74 32.86 27.40
N ASP A 1037 -18.09 31.88 28.05
CA ASP A 1037 -16.65 31.90 28.31
C ASP A 1037 -15.88 31.23 27.16
N ILE A 1038 -15.71 31.97 26.07
CA ILE A 1038 -15.08 31.48 24.83
C ILE A 1038 -13.65 30.96 25.08
N SER A 1039 -12.89 31.52 26.03
CA SER A 1039 -11.51 31.09 26.25
C SER A 1039 -11.45 29.74 26.96
N ARG A 1040 -12.32 29.49 27.94
CA ARG A 1040 -12.43 28.18 28.58
C ARG A 1040 -13.13 27.16 27.67
N TYR A 1041 -14.11 27.60 26.88
CA TYR A 1041 -14.74 26.75 25.88
C TYR A 1041 -13.72 26.25 24.86
N LEU A 1042 -12.86 27.13 24.33
CA LEU A 1042 -11.75 26.74 23.46
C LEU A 1042 -10.81 25.74 24.14
N ALA A 1043 -10.48 25.93 25.43
CA ALA A 1043 -9.67 24.96 26.17
C ALA A 1043 -10.36 23.59 26.25
N SER A 1044 -11.68 23.56 26.46
CA SER A 1044 -12.46 22.32 26.53
C SER A 1044 -12.44 21.50 25.24
N LEU A 1045 -12.14 22.11 24.09
CA LEU A 1045 -12.04 21.41 22.81
C LEU A 1045 -10.88 20.39 22.78
N ILE A 1046 -9.88 20.52 23.66
CA ILE A 1046 -8.82 19.51 23.83
C ILE A 1046 -9.38 18.19 24.35
N LEU A 1047 -10.51 18.20 25.04
CA LEU A 1047 -11.16 17.00 25.61
C LEU A 1047 -11.82 16.10 24.56
N PHE A 1048 -11.82 16.50 23.29
CA PHE A 1048 -12.37 15.77 22.15
C PHE A 1048 -11.29 15.25 21.18
N LEU A 1049 -10.01 15.52 21.48
CA LEU A 1049 -8.85 14.95 20.78
C LEU A 1049 -8.52 13.57 21.36
#